data_AF-A0A9D2CJK9-F1
#
_entry.id   AF-A0A9D2CJK9-F1
#
_cell.length_a   1.000
_cell.length_b   1.000
_cell.length_c   1.000
_cell.angle_alpha   90.00
_cell.angle_beta   90.00
_cell.angle_gamma   90.00
#
_symmetry.space_group_name_H-M   'P 1'
#
loop_
_entity.id
_entity.type
_entity.pdbx_description
1 polymer ?
#
loop_
_entity_poly.entity_id
_entity_poly.type
_entity_poly.pdbx_seq_one_letter_code
_entity_poly.pdbx_strand_id
1 'polypeptide(L)'
;PLAAYTVSSCTLSLRHLDKLQLLNHIDEEVRRLNHEANRFLLTDTNALLHSLMAEGDCSFIYEKLGSSICHVMIDEFQDTSRMQWDNFRLLLAEGLSQGHDSLIVGDVKQSIYRWRNGDWTILNGLKPGNGPLNQYIKVKTLAVNRRSEAFIINFNNRFFTAATEYFNTLHLKELKESCQPLLEAYADVVQQSPKAEEKGYVRIHLLQAEEAEDYKQQTLEALGNEVRRLLAEGIQLNDIAILVRKNKNIPPIADYFDKELGVPIVSDEAFRLDASTVVSSLVDAVRYLAAPQDSIARALLLSDLGLWVDAPLPSELTARQDELSLMPLYELLEELYSLLALNRIQGQDAYLFAFFDAVASFLQDHSSDLADFVRYWDETLCGKTIPGGEVEGIRIFSIHKSKGLEFHTVLIPYCDWKLENETNNQLIWCTPSEQPYNELDLVPVTYSSSMASSTYRAAYLQERLQLWVDNLNLLYVAFTRAGKNLICWGRDGQKSTVSELLAAVFPEIAQQGTGHWSEEDHTFEYGTPHPSVRATAQATQTANRLLQKPDKLAVQMVSTHPAVTFRQSNRSADFIAGFREEESAHRMIDRGRLLHTLFASIKVLEDIDPAVDRLIAEGVIAEKETEDEIRQLVHQAFSLPQVQDWYSGKWRLFNECEIIWQENGQLKTRRPDRVMMHDGETLVVDFKFGKPNKKYNRQVKDYMDLLVRMGADPASTRGYLWYVDEKVIEKI
;
A
#
# COMPACT_ATOMS: atom_id res chain seq x y z
N PRO A 1 -4.46 57.47 -9.22
CA PRO A 1 -4.85 56.45 -8.20
C PRO A 1 -6.15 55.71 -8.56
N LEU A 2 -7.28 56.42 -8.72
CA LEU A 2 -8.57 55.78 -9.01
C LEU A 2 -8.61 55.10 -10.39
N ALA A 3 -8.10 55.75 -11.43
CA ALA A 3 -8.02 55.14 -12.77
C ALA A 3 -7.16 53.85 -12.78
N ALA A 4 -6.05 53.84 -12.04
CA ALA A 4 -5.21 52.65 -11.92
C ALA A 4 -5.91 51.52 -11.14
N TYR A 5 -6.66 51.86 -10.09
CA TYR A 5 -7.48 50.91 -9.33
C TYR A 5 -8.55 50.25 -10.21
N THR A 6 -9.29 51.05 -10.98
CA THR A 6 -10.33 50.54 -11.89
C THR A 6 -9.73 49.68 -12.99
N VAL A 7 -8.62 50.11 -13.61
CA VAL A 7 -7.92 49.32 -14.63
C VAL A 7 -7.44 47.98 -14.06
N SER A 8 -6.76 47.98 -12.91
CA SER A 8 -6.33 46.75 -12.23
C SER A 8 -7.51 45.82 -11.94
N SER A 9 -8.61 46.36 -11.41
CA SER A 9 -9.80 45.57 -11.08
C SER A 9 -10.45 44.95 -12.32
N CYS A 10 -10.60 45.70 -13.42
CA CYS A 10 -11.11 45.17 -14.68
C CYS A 10 -10.18 44.11 -15.29
N THR A 11 -8.87 44.39 -15.38
CA THR A 11 -7.90 43.46 -15.97
C THR A 11 -7.84 42.14 -15.20
N LEU A 12 -7.87 42.19 -13.87
CA LEU A 12 -7.87 41.00 -13.02
C LEU A 12 -9.15 40.16 -13.20
N SER A 13 -10.31 40.83 -13.28
CA SER A 13 -11.60 40.14 -13.37
C SER A 13 -11.80 39.43 -14.71
N LEU A 14 -11.38 40.07 -15.82
CA LEU A 14 -11.63 39.55 -17.17
C LEU A 14 -10.62 38.47 -17.61
N ARG A 15 -9.45 38.38 -16.97
CA ARG A 15 -8.31 37.59 -17.46
C ARG A 15 -8.62 36.10 -17.68
N HIS A 16 -9.49 35.51 -16.88
CA HIS A 16 -9.77 34.08 -16.90
C HIS A 16 -11.25 33.75 -17.12
N LEU A 17 -12.09 34.74 -17.44
CA LEU A 17 -13.53 34.54 -17.60
C LEU A 17 -13.84 33.55 -18.74
N ASP A 18 -13.21 33.74 -19.90
CA ASP A 18 -13.38 32.83 -21.06
C ASP A 18 -12.89 31.41 -20.75
N LYS A 19 -11.82 31.28 -19.95
CA LYS A 19 -11.29 29.98 -19.53
C LYS A 19 -12.24 29.27 -18.58
N LEU A 20 -12.94 30.01 -17.72
CA LEU A 20 -13.94 29.44 -16.82
C LEU A 20 -15.12 28.88 -17.60
N GLN A 21 -15.58 29.57 -18.64
CA GLN A 21 -16.62 29.05 -19.54
C GLN A 21 -16.17 27.75 -20.22
N LEU A 22 -14.94 27.71 -20.75
CA LEU A 22 -14.39 26.50 -21.34
C LEU A 22 -14.27 25.36 -20.32
N LEU A 23 -13.80 25.64 -19.10
CA LEU A 23 -13.70 24.67 -18.02
C LEU A 23 -15.07 24.10 -17.63
N ASN A 24 -16.13 24.92 -17.64
CA ASN A 24 -17.49 24.45 -17.37
C ASN A 24 -17.95 23.45 -18.45
N HIS A 25 -17.73 23.74 -19.73
CA HIS A 25 -18.07 22.80 -20.80
C HIS A 25 -17.24 21.51 -20.75
N ILE A 26 -15.97 21.60 -20.35
CA ILE A 26 -15.12 20.43 -20.13
C ILE A 26 -15.67 19.60 -18.95
N ASP A 27 -16.03 20.23 -17.82
CA ASP A 27 -16.60 19.52 -16.66
C ASP A 27 -17.92 18.83 -17.02
N GLU A 28 -18.82 19.51 -17.73
CA GLU A 28 -20.08 18.93 -18.24
C GLU A 28 -19.83 17.69 -19.10
N GLU A 29 -18.88 17.76 -20.03
CA GLU A 29 -18.56 16.65 -20.92
C GLU A 29 -17.88 15.49 -20.19
N VAL A 30 -16.95 15.78 -19.26
CA VAL A 30 -16.33 14.78 -18.39
C VAL A 30 -17.37 14.08 -17.53
N ARG A 31 -18.35 14.81 -16.98
CA ARG A 31 -19.47 14.24 -16.22
C ARG A 31 -20.35 13.36 -17.10
N ARG A 32 -20.66 13.77 -18.33
CA ARG A 32 -21.42 12.98 -19.30
C ARG A 32 -20.72 11.66 -19.62
N LEU A 33 -19.43 11.71 -19.95
CA LEU A 33 -18.62 10.52 -20.26
C LEU A 33 -18.51 9.56 -19.06
N ASN A 34 -18.31 10.09 -17.85
CA ASN A 34 -18.30 9.28 -16.65
C ASN A 34 -19.66 8.60 -16.41
N HIS A 35 -20.77 9.31 -16.61
CA HIS A 35 -22.11 8.73 -16.49
C HIS A 35 -22.35 7.59 -17.51
N GLU A 36 -21.99 7.81 -18.78
CA GLU A 36 -22.12 6.79 -19.85
C GLU A 36 -21.26 5.54 -19.57
N ALA A 37 -20.10 5.73 -18.95
CA ALA A 37 -19.19 4.64 -18.59
C ALA A 37 -19.49 4.02 -17.21
N ASN A 38 -20.56 4.43 -16.51
CA ASN A 38 -20.84 4.06 -15.11
C ASN A 38 -19.65 4.29 -14.15
N ARG A 39 -18.88 5.36 -14.39
CA ARG A 39 -17.76 5.80 -13.56
C ARG A 39 -18.18 6.96 -12.67
N PHE A 40 -17.58 7.05 -11.50
CA PHE A 40 -17.82 8.12 -10.53
C PHE A 40 -16.49 8.76 -10.12
N LEU A 41 -16.43 10.09 -10.12
CA LEU A 41 -15.23 10.82 -9.74
C LEU A 41 -15.06 10.80 -8.22
N LEU A 42 -13.88 10.40 -7.74
CA LEU A 42 -13.58 10.41 -6.30
C LEU A 42 -13.75 11.80 -5.68
N THR A 43 -13.48 12.87 -6.43
CA THR A 43 -13.68 14.26 -5.98
C THR A 43 -15.12 14.58 -5.63
N ASP A 44 -16.08 13.94 -6.30
CA ASP A 44 -17.51 14.17 -6.09
C ASP A 44 -18.05 13.40 -4.87
N THR A 45 -17.28 12.47 -4.29
CA THR A 45 -17.73 11.65 -3.16
C THR A 45 -18.11 12.51 -1.95
N ASN A 46 -17.28 13.50 -1.62
CA ASN A 46 -17.55 14.41 -0.50
C ASN A 46 -18.77 15.30 -0.77
N ALA A 47 -18.92 15.77 -2.02
CA ALA A 47 -20.02 16.63 -2.44
C ALA A 47 -21.34 15.85 -2.46
N LEU A 48 -21.33 14.60 -2.92
CA LEU A 48 -22.48 13.70 -2.90
C LEU A 48 -22.90 13.38 -1.46
N LEU A 49 -21.94 13.05 -0.59
CA LEU A 49 -22.25 12.84 0.82
C LEU A 49 -22.85 14.11 1.43
N HIS A 50 -22.28 15.26 1.11
CA HIS A 50 -22.77 16.54 1.58
C HIS A 50 -24.20 16.85 1.07
N SER A 51 -24.51 16.59 -0.20
CA SER A 51 -25.86 16.81 -0.73
C SER A 51 -26.89 15.86 -0.13
N LEU A 52 -26.54 14.58 0.06
CA LEU A 52 -27.39 13.59 0.74
C LEU A 52 -27.68 13.98 2.19
N MET A 53 -26.71 14.56 2.89
CA MET A 53 -26.85 15.03 4.28
C MET A 53 -27.52 16.40 4.38
N ALA A 54 -27.36 17.27 3.38
CA ALA A 54 -28.02 18.57 3.35
C ALA A 54 -29.54 18.43 3.10
N GLU A 55 -29.95 17.40 2.35
CA GLU A 55 -31.34 17.10 2.04
C GLU A 55 -32.00 16.11 3.03
N GLY A 56 -31.23 15.45 3.91
CA GLY A 56 -31.72 14.36 4.76
C GLY A 56 -31.15 14.33 6.18
N ASP A 57 -31.95 13.85 7.14
CA ASP A 57 -31.55 13.54 8.51
C ASP A 57 -30.37 12.54 8.53
N CYS A 58 -29.48 12.64 9.51
CA CYS A 58 -28.34 11.71 9.68
C CYS A 58 -28.79 10.24 9.74
N SER A 59 -30.07 10.00 10.03
CA SER A 59 -30.74 8.71 9.97
C SER A 59 -30.42 7.94 8.69
N PHE A 60 -30.35 8.60 7.51
CA PHE A 60 -30.04 7.91 6.25
C PHE A 60 -28.67 7.21 6.28
N ILE A 61 -27.65 7.84 6.88
CA ILE A 61 -26.31 7.25 7.00
C ILE A 61 -26.35 6.04 7.92
N TYR A 62 -26.98 6.16 9.08
CA TYR A 62 -27.10 5.05 10.04
C TYR A 62 -27.93 3.89 9.46
N GLU A 63 -29.00 4.18 8.72
CA GLU A 63 -29.81 3.18 8.01
C GLU A 63 -28.98 2.44 6.95
N LYS A 64 -28.18 3.16 6.16
CA LYS A 64 -27.33 2.55 5.12
C LYS A 64 -26.16 1.76 5.69
N LEU A 65 -25.56 2.22 6.78
CA LEU A 65 -24.52 1.50 7.50
C LEU A 65 -25.07 0.28 8.25
N GLY A 66 -26.38 0.22 8.50
CA GLY A 66 -27.03 -0.82 9.30
C GLY A 66 -26.50 -0.90 10.74
N SER A 67 -25.85 0.16 11.23
CA SER A 67 -25.17 0.19 12.52
C SER A 67 -25.14 1.60 13.10
N SER A 68 -25.15 1.71 14.43
CA SER A 68 -25.02 2.96 15.16
C SER A 68 -23.55 3.26 15.48
N ILE A 69 -23.10 4.48 15.17
CA ILE A 69 -21.77 4.97 15.54
C ILE A 69 -21.90 5.75 16.85
N CYS A 70 -21.41 5.15 17.94
CA CYS A 70 -21.43 5.80 19.26
C CYS A 70 -20.26 6.76 19.45
N HIS A 71 -19.04 6.34 19.07
CA HIS A 71 -17.82 7.11 19.31
C HIS A 71 -17.10 7.38 18.01
N VAL A 72 -16.72 8.64 17.78
CA VAL A 72 -15.94 9.06 16.61
C VAL A 72 -14.59 9.57 17.07
N MET A 73 -13.52 9.08 16.46
CA MET A 73 -12.16 9.56 16.67
C MET A 73 -11.62 10.10 15.35
N ILE A 74 -11.22 11.37 15.33
CA ILE A 74 -10.63 12.02 14.16
C ILE A 74 -9.22 12.46 14.52
N ASP A 75 -8.23 11.90 13.84
CA ASP A 75 -6.83 12.30 13.95
C ASP A 75 -6.44 13.23 12.78
N GLU A 76 -5.34 13.96 12.91
CA GLU A 76 -4.85 14.93 11.91
C GLU A 76 -5.91 15.95 11.45
N PHE A 77 -6.78 16.36 12.38
CA PHE A 77 -7.98 17.16 12.08
C PHE A 77 -7.69 18.50 11.39
N GLN A 78 -6.49 19.07 11.58
CA GLN A 78 -6.07 20.32 10.95
C GLN A 78 -6.04 20.27 9.41
N ASP A 79 -5.98 19.07 8.81
CA ASP A 79 -6.03 18.90 7.35
C ASP A 79 -7.47 18.67 6.82
N THR A 80 -8.47 18.69 7.69
CA THR A 80 -9.87 18.50 7.32
C THR A 80 -10.39 19.70 6.54
N SER A 81 -11.09 19.46 5.44
CA SER A 81 -11.78 20.52 4.68
C SER A 81 -13.12 20.92 5.31
N ARG A 82 -13.63 22.12 4.99
CA ARG A 82 -14.93 22.60 5.49
C ARG A 82 -16.08 21.64 5.19
N MET A 83 -16.16 21.14 3.95
CA MET A 83 -17.20 20.21 3.53
C MET A 83 -17.14 18.88 4.30
N GLN A 84 -15.93 18.34 4.53
CA GLN A 84 -15.77 17.15 5.37
C GLN A 84 -16.20 17.42 6.81
N TRP A 85 -15.80 18.57 7.37
CA TRP A 85 -16.22 18.97 8.71
C TRP A 85 -17.73 19.12 8.82
N ASP A 86 -18.40 19.75 7.86
CA ASP A 86 -19.85 19.92 7.88
C ASP A 86 -20.58 18.56 7.88
N ASN A 87 -20.04 17.57 7.15
CA ASN A 87 -20.55 16.20 7.16
C ASN A 87 -20.31 15.53 8.54
N PHE A 88 -19.09 15.57 9.06
CA PHE A 88 -18.77 14.94 10.36
C PHE A 88 -19.47 15.61 11.54
N ARG A 89 -19.64 16.94 11.49
CA ARG A 89 -20.28 17.73 12.54
C ARG A 89 -21.68 17.23 12.85
N LEU A 90 -22.42 16.81 11.83
CA LEU A 90 -23.77 16.26 11.98
C LEU A 90 -23.74 14.90 12.70
N LEU A 91 -22.83 14.00 12.34
CA LEU A 91 -22.64 12.71 13.01
C LEU A 91 -22.19 12.89 14.48
N LEU A 92 -21.30 13.85 14.73
CA LEU A 92 -20.84 14.18 16.07
C LEU A 92 -21.98 14.75 16.94
N ALA A 93 -22.84 15.59 16.35
CA ALA A 93 -23.99 16.16 17.04
C ALA A 93 -24.97 15.07 17.50
N GLU A 94 -25.20 14.05 16.66
CA GLU A 94 -26.07 12.92 17.00
C GLU A 94 -25.47 12.03 18.10
N GLY A 95 -24.17 11.71 18.02
CA GLY A 95 -23.50 10.98 19.10
C GLY A 95 -23.56 11.72 20.44
N LEU A 96 -23.33 13.04 20.42
CA LEU A 96 -23.43 13.91 21.61
C LEU A 96 -24.86 13.99 22.16
N SER A 97 -25.88 14.02 21.31
CA SER A 97 -27.29 14.06 21.73
C SER A 97 -27.70 12.77 22.47
N GLN A 98 -27.10 11.64 22.09
CA GLN A 98 -27.29 10.33 22.71
C GLN A 98 -26.40 10.10 23.95
N GLY A 99 -25.57 11.08 24.33
CA GLY A 99 -24.71 11.00 25.51
C GLY A 99 -23.40 10.25 25.28
N HIS A 100 -22.96 10.09 24.03
CA HIS A 100 -21.66 9.51 23.70
C HIS A 100 -20.57 10.57 23.50
N ASP A 101 -19.31 10.16 23.68
CA ASP A 101 -18.13 11.01 23.53
C ASP A 101 -17.48 10.83 22.15
N SER A 102 -16.86 11.91 21.65
CA SER A 102 -16.01 11.88 20.46
C SER A 102 -14.68 12.59 20.73
N LEU A 103 -13.63 12.16 20.05
CA LEU A 103 -12.27 12.70 20.20
C LEU A 103 -11.78 13.29 18.89
N ILE A 104 -11.34 14.54 18.94
CA ILE A 104 -10.68 15.22 17.82
C ILE A 104 -9.25 15.53 18.26
N VAL A 105 -8.27 15.09 17.46
CA VAL A 105 -6.85 15.33 17.66
C VAL A 105 -6.31 16.07 16.46
N GLY A 106 -5.52 17.11 16.70
CA GLY A 106 -4.88 17.87 15.64
C GLY A 106 -3.93 18.93 16.17
N ASP A 107 -3.11 19.47 15.27
CA ASP A 107 -2.17 20.55 15.55
C ASP A 107 -2.16 21.54 14.38
N VAL A 108 -2.65 22.77 14.62
CA VAL A 108 -2.68 23.85 13.61
C VAL A 108 -1.32 24.06 12.96
N LYS A 109 -0.23 23.94 13.75
CA LYS A 109 1.16 24.14 13.32
C LYS A 109 1.64 23.09 12.32
N GLN A 110 0.90 21.99 12.16
CA GLN A 110 1.19 20.91 11.22
C GLN A 110 0.23 20.89 10.02
N SER A 111 -0.62 21.90 9.84
CA SER A 111 -1.48 22.01 8.67
C SER A 111 -0.68 22.42 7.43
N ILE A 112 -0.49 21.48 6.50
CA ILE A 112 0.31 21.68 5.27
C ILE A 112 -0.42 21.22 4.00
N TYR A 113 -1.70 20.84 4.11
CA TYR A 113 -2.51 20.33 3.00
C TYR A 113 -3.62 21.32 2.55
N ARG A 114 -3.43 22.63 2.74
CA ARG A 114 -4.37 23.66 2.26
C ARG A 114 -4.65 23.58 0.75
N TRP A 115 -3.66 23.17 -0.04
CA TRP A 115 -3.82 22.93 -1.48
C TRP A 115 -4.77 21.77 -1.82
N ARG A 116 -5.14 20.93 -0.84
CA ARG A 116 -6.19 19.91 -0.91
C ARG A 116 -7.47 20.34 -0.17
N ASN A 117 -7.66 21.65 0.04
CA ASN A 117 -8.77 22.27 0.78
C ASN A 117 -8.77 22.04 2.30
N GLY A 118 -7.66 21.58 2.89
CA GLY A 118 -7.54 21.52 4.36
C GLY A 118 -7.63 22.92 4.98
N ASP A 119 -8.39 23.07 6.06
CA ASP A 119 -8.63 24.37 6.68
C ASP A 119 -8.36 24.35 8.19
N TRP A 120 -7.15 24.78 8.56
CA TRP A 120 -6.71 24.88 9.94
C TRP A 120 -7.56 25.85 10.79
N THR A 121 -8.26 26.80 10.16
CA THR A 121 -9.11 27.76 10.89
C THR A 121 -10.29 27.08 11.56
N ILE A 122 -10.70 25.90 11.07
CA ILE A 122 -11.74 25.08 11.70
C ILE A 122 -11.25 24.65 13.09
N LEU A 123 -10.07 24.03 13.17
CA LEU A 123 -9.49 23.57 14.44
C LEU A 123 -9.27 24.75 15.40
N ASN A 124 -8.74 25.87 14.91
CA ASN A 124 -8.56 27.07 15.74
C ASN A 124 -9.90 27.68 16.19
N GLY A 125 -10.98 27.48 15.42
CA GLY A 125 -12.33 27.95 15.72
C GLY A 125 -13.10 27.09 16.72
N LEU A 126 -12.70 25.82 16.94
CA LEU A 126 -13.29 24.89 17.90
C LEU A 126 -12.94 25.23 19.36
N LYS A 127 -13.28 26.46 19.77
CA LYS A 127 -13.12 26.96 21.14
C LYS A 127 -14.47 26.90 21.88
N PRO A 128 -14.48 26.65 23.21
CA PRO A 128 -15.71 26.63 24.00
C PRO A 128 -16.52 27.92 23.85
N GLY A 129 -17.82 27.80 23.63
CA GLY A 129 -18.75 28.95 23.52
C GLY A 129 -18.97 29.53 22.11
N ASN A 130 -18.22 29.09 21.09
CA ASN A 130 -18.35 29.56 19.70
C ASN A 130 -19.41 28.80 18.87
N GLY A 131 -20.57 28.47 19.46
CA GLY A 131 -21.68 27.80 18.77
C GLY A 131 -22.39 26.73 19.61
N PRO A 132 -23.51 26.17 19.11
CA PRO A 132 -24.36 25.25 19.87
C PRO A 132 -23.68 23.90 20.21
N LEU A 133 -22.74 23.43 19.40
CA LEU A 133 -21.92 22.23 19.73
C LEU A 133 -20.72 22.58 20.61
N ASN A 134 -20.23 23.81 20.51
CA ASN A 134 -19.00 24.24 21.17
C ASN A 134 -19.15 24.33 22.70
N GLN A 135 -20.36 24.38 23.22
CA GLN A 135 -20.60 24.34 24.67
C GLN A 135 -20.23 22.99 25.31
N TYR A 136 -20.15 21.91 24.52
CA TYR A 136 -19.77 20.57 24.97
C TYR A 136 -18.30 20.25 24.72
N ILE A 137 -17.54 21.16 24.08
CA ILE A 137 -16.15 20.91 23.72
C ILE A 137 -15.25 21.11 24.95
N LYS A 138 -14.46 20.08 25.28
CA LYS A 138 -13.38 20.15 26.26
C LYS A 138 -12.03 20.12 25.57
N VAL A 139 -11.38 21.28 25.48
CA VAL A 139 -10.03 21.40 24.91
C VAL A 139 -8.98 20.95 25.92
N LYS A 140 -8.04 20.10 25.50
CA LYS A 140 -6.90 19.65 26.31
C LYS A 140 -5.61 19.70 25.49
N THR A 141 -4.71 20.61 25.86
CA THR A 141 -3.38 20.73 25.22
C THR A 141 -2.39 19.72 25.81
N LEU A 142 -1.65 19.03 24.94
CA LEU A 142 -0.58 18.11 25.33
C LEU A 142 0.79 18.79 25.13
N ALA A 143 1.34 19.36 26.19
CA ALA A 143 2.57 20.17 26.09
C ALA A 143 3.88 19.36 26.04
N VAL A 144 3.87 18.08 26.44
CA VAL A 144 5.10 17.28 26.63
C VAL A 144 5.52 16.60 25.33
N ASN A 145 6.65 17.01 24.75
CA ASN A 145 7.26 16.37 23.59
C ASN A 145 8.16 15.21 24.04
N ARG A 146 7.76 13.98 23.68
CA ARG A 146 8.53 12.75 23.98
C ARG A 146 9.39 12.28 22.80
N ARG A 147 9.25 12.93 21.65
CA ARG A 147 9.88 12.59 20.36
C ARG A 147 11.34 13.05 20.36
N SER A 148 11.53 14.36 20.38
CA SER A 148 12.82 14.98 20.12
C SER A 148 13.67 15.15 21.37
N GLU A 149 14.97 15.32 21.21
CA GLU A 149 15.89 15.70 22.31
C GLU A 149 15.71 17.16 22.75
N ALA A 150 16.16 17.45 23.98
CA ALA A 150 15.92 18.74 24.61
C ALA A 150 16.44 19.93 23.79
N PHE A 151 17.63 19.84 23.16
CA PHE A 151 18.15 20.93 22.34
C PHE A 151 17.34 21.16 21.07
N ILE A 152 16.77 20.11 20.46
CA ILE A 152 15.86 20.26 19.32
C ILE A 152 14.56 20.95 19.76
N ILE A 153 14.00 20.55 20.90
CA ILE A 153 12.77 21.15 21.46
C ILE A 153 13.01 22.63 21.80
N ASN A 154 14.11 22.93 22.51
CA ASN A 154 14.46 24.29 22.91
C ASN A 154 14.70 25.19 21.69
N PHE A 155 15.42 24.69 20.67
CA PHE A 155 15.60 25.40 19.41
C PHE A 155 14.27 25.70 18.73
N ASN A 156 13.41 24.70 18.53
CA ASN A 156 12.10 24.89 17.89
C ASN A 156 11.23 25.89 18.66
N ASN A 157 11.16 25.77 19.99
CA ASN A 157 10.41 26.70 20.84
C ASN A 157 10.84 28.16 20.61
N ARG A 158 12.16 28.41 20.60
CA ARG A 158 12.71 29.77 20.42
C ARG A 158 12.54 30.26 19.00
N PHE A 159 12.89 29.43 18.02
CA PHE A 159 12.82 29.77 16.61
C PHE A 159 11.39 30.11 16.17
N PHE A 160 10.39 29.25 16.45
CA PHE A 160 9.03 29.50 16.00
C PHE A 160 8.34 30.65 16.75
N THR A 161 8.72 30.92 18.00
CA THR A 161 8.27 32.12 18.72
C THR A 161 8.78 33.39 18.03
N ALA A 162 10.09 33.46 17.76
CA ALA A 162 10.71 34.60 17.09
C ALA A 162 10.24 34.77 15.63
N ALA A 163 10.06 33.66 14.90
CA ALA A 163 9.54 33.68 13.53
C ALA A 163 8.09 34.22 13.47
N THR A 164 7.26 33.87 14.44
CA THR A 164 5.89 34.41 14.57
C THR A 164 5.93 35.93 14.80
N GLU A 165 6.82 36.39 15.68
CA GLU A 165 6.99 37.83 15.96
C GLU A 165 7.55 38.60 14.75
N TYR A 166 8.44 37.98 13.97
CA TYR A 166 8.96 38.55 12.72
C TYR A 166 7.81 38.86 11.73
N PHE A 167 6.93 37.89 11.47
CA PHE A 167 5.76 38.10 10.59
C PHE A 167 4.76 39.09 11.19
N ASN A 168 4.52 39.04 12.50
CA ASN A 168 3.68 40.02 13.19
C ASN A 168 4.23 41.45 13.02
N THR A 169 5.55 41.63 13.13
CA THR A 169 6.22 42.92 12.94
C THR A 169 6.11 43.41 11.50
N LEU A 170 6.25 42.52 10.51
CA LEU A 170 6.02 42.86 9.09
C LEU A 170 4.57 43.33 8.87
N HIS A 171 3.61 42.57 9.39
CA HIS A 171 2.18 42.89 9.31
C HIS A 171 1.87 44.24 9.98
N LEU A 172 2.38 44.48 11.18
CA LEU A 172 2.20 45.71 11.93
C LEU A 172 2.80 46.93 11.21
N LYS A 173 3.96 46.77 10.57
CA LYS A 173 4.58 47.85 9.79
C LYS A 173 3.70 48.29 8.62
N GLU A 174 3.08 47.33 7.94
CA GLU A 174 2.29 47.57 6.73
C GLU A 174 0.83 47.99 7.03
N LEU A 175 0.14 47.27 7.92
CA LEU A 175 -1.29 47.46 8.19
C LEU A 175 -1.59 48.23 9.48
N LYS A 176 -0.57 48.52 10.29
CA LYS A 176 -0.69 49.23 11.59
C LYS A 176 -1.53 48.50 12.64
N GLU A 177 -1.75 47.20 12.46
CA GLU A 177 -2.40 46.31 13.41
C GLU A 177 -1.61 45.01 13.60
N SER A 178 -1.79 44.36 14.74
CA SER A 178 -1.14 43.07 15.04
C SER A 178 -1.84 41.92 14.33
N CYS A 179 -1.07 40.92 13.90
CA CYS A 179 -1.60 39.75 13.20
C CYS A 179 -2.19 38.72 14.18
N GLN A 180 -3.36 39.02 14.75
CA GLN A 180 -4.01 38.15 15.74
C GLN A 180 -4.18 36.69 15.27
N PRO A 181 -4.64 36.40 14.03
CA PRO A 181 -4.82 35.01 13.61
C PRO A 181 -3.52 34.18 13.65
N LEU A 182 -2.38 34.80 13.30
CA LEU A 182 -1.08 34.14 13.33
C LEU A 182 -0.61 33.93 14.78
N LEU A 183 -0.74 34.96 15.63
CA LEU A 183 -0.37 34.88 17.04
C LEU A 183 -1.19 33.81 17.78
N GLU A 184 -2.48 33.71 17.50
CA GLU A 184 -3.34 32.66 18.07
C GLU A 184 -2.96 31.26 17.60
N ALA A 185 -2.64 31.10 16.30
CA ALA A 185 -2.26 29.80 15.73
C ALA A 185 -0.99 29.21 16.35
N TYR A 186 -0.07 30.07 16.79
CA TYR A 186 1.22 29.69 17.39
C TYR A 186 1.29 29.92 18.91
N ALA A 187 0.19 30.29 19.56
CA ALA A 187 0.18 30.63 20.99
C ALA A 187 0.64 29.47 21.90
N ASP A 188 0.43 28.22 21.46
CA ASP A 188 0.81 27.00 22.18
C ASP A 188 2.02 26.28 21.58
N VAL A 189 2.86 26.99 20.80
CA VAL A 189 4.03 26.39 20.13
C VAL A 189 5.08 25.84 21.10
N VAL A 190 5.17 26.41 22.31
CA VAL A 190 6.20 26.06 23.29
C VAL A 190 5.92 24.70 23.93
N GLN A 191 6.84 23.76 23.72
CA GLN A 191 6.77 22.39 24.22
C GLN A 191 7.71 22.15 25.41
N GLN A 192 7.34 21.20 26.27
CA GLN A 192 8.13 20.75 27.41
C GLN A 192 8.88 19.45 27.08
N SER A 193 10.16 19.38 27.46
CA SER A 193 10.95 18.14 27.41
C SER A 193 10.81 17.37 28.72
N PRO A 194 10.47 16.06 28.70
CA PRO A 194 10.52 15.21 29.88
C PRO A 194 11.93 14.63 30.13
N LYS A 195 12.91 14.91 29.26
CA LYS A 195 14.25 14.33 29.34
C LYS A 195 15.11 15.12 30.31
N ALA A 196 15.78 14.43 31.24
CA ALA A 196 16.59 15.04 32.29
C ALA A 196 17.96 15.54 31.78
N GLU A 197 18.53 14.87 30.76
CA GLU A 197 19.77 15.28 30.12
C GLU A 197 19.47 16.13 28.88
N GLU A 198 20.14 17.27 28.74
CA GLU A 198 20.03 18.09 27.55
C GLU A 198 20.98 17.59 26.47
N LYS A 199 20.40 17.04 25.39
CA LYS A 199 21.10 16.47 24.25
C LYS A 199 20.50 16.97 22.94
N GLY A 200 21.14 16.60 21.84
CA GLY A 200 20.72 16.89 20.46
C GLY A 200 21.67 17.84 19.75
N TYR A 201 21.46 17.99 18.44
CA TYR A 201 22.28 18.86 17.61
C TYR A 201 21.44 19.61 16.59
N VAL A 202 21.64 20.92 16.50
CA VAL A 202 21.08 21.75 15.44
C VAL A 202 22.23 22.47 14.74
N ARG A 203 22.27 22.37 13.41
CA ARG A 203 23.19 23.14 12.58
C ARG A 203 22.47 23.70 11.37
N ILE A 204 22.54 25.01 11.16
CA ILE A 204 21.92 25.67 10.00
C ILE A 204 22.96 26.53 9.32
N HIS A 205 23.21 26.27 8.05
CA HIS A 205 24.24 26.94 7.27
C HIS A 205 23.62 27.67 6.07
N LEU A 206 23.83 28.98 5.97
CA LEU A 206 23.36 29.78 4.84
C LEU A 206 24.52 29.98 3.85
N LEU A 207 24.45 29.26 2.73
CA LEU A 207 25.50 29.26 1.71
C LEU A 207 25.49 30.56 0.90
N GLN A 208 26.68 31.12 0.72
CA GLN A 208 26.92 32.28 -0.14
C GLN A 208 27.24 31.81 -1.57
N ALA A 209 26.27 31.96 -2.46
CA ALA A 209 26.43 31.62 -3.87
C ALA A 209 25.85 32.74 -4.75
N GLU A 210 26.61 33.14 -5.77
CA GLU A 210 26.21 34.21 -6.70
C GLU A 210 25.18 33.71 -7.72
N GLU A 211 25.35 32.48 -8.21
CA GLU A 211 24.50 31.87 -9.23
C GLU A 211 23.68 30.69 -8.69
N ALA A 212 22.59 30.35 -9.41
CA ALA A 212 21.69 29.28 -9.00
C ALA A 212 22.29 27.87 -9.18
N GLU A 213 23.10 27.65 -10.22
CA GLU A 213 23.75 26.35 -10.43
C GLU A 213 24.90 26.11 -9.44
N ASP A 214 25.70 27.15 -9.19
CA ASP A 214 26.72 27.15 -8.13
C ASP A 214 26.12 26.81 -6.76
N TYR A 215 25.01 27.46 -6.39
CA TYR A 215 24.28 27.13 -5.16
C TYR A 215 23.87 25.66 -5.07
N LYS A 216 23.36 25.08 -6.16
CA LYS A 216 22.95 23.67 -6.18
C LYS A 216 24.14 22.76 -5.93
N GLN A 217 25.26 23.02 -6.60
CA GLN A 217 26.47 22.23 -6.47
C GLN A 217 27.04 22.33 -5.05
N GLN A 218 27.21 23.54 -4.52
CA GLN A 218 27.69 23.73 -3.14
C GLN A 218 26.80 23.05 -2.10
N THR A 219 25.48 23.07 -2.30
CA THR A 219 24.53 22.38 -1.41
C THR A 219 24.72 20.86 -1.46
N LEU A 220 24.91 20.27 -2.64
CA LEU A 220 25.17 18.83 -2.78
C LEU A 220 26.49 18.44 -2.13
N GLU A 221 27.55 19.23 -2.34
CA GLU A 221 28.86 19.00 -1.73
C GLU A 221 28.79 19.12 -0.20
N ALA A 222 28.13 20.15 0.33
CA ALA A 222 27.94 20.32 1.77
C ALA A 222 27.11 19.18 2.38
N LEU A 223 26.04 18.75 1.71
CA LEU A 223 25.21 17.62 2.12
C LEU A 223 26.01 16.32 2.15
N GLY A 224 26.80 16.04 1.11
CA GLY A 224 27.65 14.84 1.04
C GLY A 224 28.74 14.82 2.11
N ASN A 225 29.41 15.95 2.32
CA ASN A 225 30.42 16.09 3.36
C ASN A 225 29.83 15.89 4.76
N GLU A 226 28.64 16.42 5.02
CA GLU A 226 27.97 16.24 6.30
C GLU A 226 27.55 14.78 6.52
N VAL A 227 27.03 14.10 5.50
CA VAL A 227 26.73 12.67 5.61
C VAL A 227 27.99 11.87 5.93
N ARG A 228 29.13 12.11 5.26
CA ARG A 228 30.40 11.44 5.58
C ARG A 228 30.82 11.69 7.03
N ARG A 229 30.68 12.92 7.52
CA ARG A 229 30.96 13.29 8.91
C ARG A 229 30.06 12.53 9.89
N LEU A 230 28.74 12.55 9.67
CA LEU A 230 27.76 11.90 10.55
C LEU A 230 27.97 10.38 10.63
N LEU A 231 28.30 9.75 9.50
CA LEU A 231 28.64 8.32 9.46
C LEU A 231 29.92 8.03 10.25
N ALA A 232 30.95 8.89 10.15
CA ALA A 232 32.18 8.77 10.93
C ALA A 232 31.93 8.98 12.44
N GLU A 233 30.97 9.82 12.82
CA GLU A 233 30.53 10.04 14.20
C GLU A 233 29.62 8.90 14.73
N GLY A 234 29.33 7.88 13.91
CA GLY A 234 28.65 6.64 14.32
C GLY A 234 27.15 6.59 14.06
N ILE A 235 26.60 7.53 13.29
CA ILE A 235 25.19 7.52 12.88
C ILE A 235 24.98 6.45 11.80
N GLN A 236 23.90 5.69 11.87
CA GLN A 236 23.57 4.65 10.90
C GLN A 236 22.88 5.22 9.66
N LEU A 237 23.03 4.57 8.50
CA LEU A 237 22.40 5.01 7.24
C LEU A 237 20.87 5.15 7.36
N ASN A 238 20.22 4.14 7.92
CA ASN A 238 18.76 4.09 8.07
C ASN A 238 18.21 5.13 9.07
N ASP A 239 19.07 5.73 9.89
CA ASP A 239 18.73 6.76 10.86
C ASP A 239 18.72 8.18 10.26
N ILE A 240 19.28 8.33 9.05
CA ILE A 240 19.35 9.62 8.33
C ILE A 240 18.19 9.71 7.35
N ALA A 241 17.47 10.83 7.42
CA ALA A 241 16.46 11.22 6.43
C ALA A 241 16.81 12.58 5.82
N ILE A 242 16.68 12.70 4.50
CA ILE A 242 16.81 13.94 3.75
C ILE A 242 15.40 14.43 3.40
N LEU A 243 15.04 15.63 3.82
CA LEU A 243 13.73 16.22 3.54
C LEU A 243 13.86 17.34 2.52
N VAL A 244 13.16 17.22 1.39
CA VAL A 244 13.13 18.23 0.33
C VAL A 244 11.75 18.86 0.20
N ARG A 245 11.69 20.15 -0.18
CA ARG A 245 10.41 20.78 -0.53
C ARG A 245 9.85 20.28 -1.86
N LYS A 246 10.70 20.10 -2.88
CA LYS A 246 10.29 19.74 -4.25
C LYS A 246 10.88 18.42 -4.69
N ASN A 247 10.03 17.54 -5.23
CA ASN A 247 10.44 16.22 -5.73
C ASN A 247 11.48 16.30 -6.85
N LYS A 248 11.51 17.39 -7.63
CA LYS A 248 12.54 17.62 -8.67
C LYS A 248 13.97 17.65 -8.14
N ASN A 249 14.16 17.89 -6.85
CA ASN A 249 15.49 17.90 -6.22
C ASN A 249 15.95 16.50 -5.82
N ILE A 250 15.06 15.49 -5.80
CA ILE A 250 15.39 14.13 -5.40
C ILE A 250 16.36 13.46 -6.38
N PRO A 251 16.12 13.45 -7.72
CA PRO A 251 17.02 12.76 -8.64
C PRO A 251 18.46 13.30 -8.63
N PRO A 252 18.72 14.63 -8.61
CA PRO A 252 20.09 15.15 -8.49
C PRO A 252 20.80 14.75 -7.20
N ILE A 253 20.08 14.68 -6.08
CA ILE A 253 20.65 14.22 -4.80
C ILE A 253 21.00 12.73 -4.90
N ALA A 254 20.08 11.91 -5.42
CA ALA A 254 20.32 10.47 -5.58
C ALA A 254 21.52 10.18 -6.51
N ASP A 255 21.60 10.87 -7.65
CA ASP A 255 22.70 10.75 -8.62
C ASP A 255 24.05 11.15 -8.01
N TYR A 256 24.09 12.25 -7.25
CA TYR A 256 25.29 12.69 -6.54
C TYR A 256 25.75 11.66 -5.50
N PHE A 257 24.83 11.11 -4.71
CA PHE A 257 25.17 10.11 -3.68
C PHE A 257 25.67 8.80 -4.28
N ASP A 258 25.07 8.35 -5.38
CA ASP A 258 25.50 7.14 -6.10
C ASP A 258 26.92 7.31 -6.67
N LYS A 259 27.17 8.42 -7.39
CA LYS A 259 28.45 8.67 -8.06
C LYS A 259 29.60 9.02 -7.13
N GLU A 260 29.36 9.89 -6.15
CA GLU A 260 30.43 10.53 -5.36
C GLU A 260 30.60 9.94 -3.94
N LEU A 261 29.55 9.34 -3.38
CA LEU A 261 29.58 8.78 -2.03
C LEU A 261 29.52 7.25 -2.00
N GLY A 262 28.93 6.61 -3.02
CA GLY A 262 28.64 5.18 -3.01
C GLY A 262 27.71 4.77 -1.87
N VAL A 263 26.86 5.69 -1.41
CA VAL A 263 25.92 5.49 -0.29
C VAL A 263 24.53 5.24 -0.86
N PRO A 264 23.85 4.13 -0.48
CA PRO A 264 22.54 3.83 -1.00
C PRO A 264 21.51 4.87 -0.54
N ILE A 265 20.78 5.43 -1.51
CA ILE A 265 19.65 6.32 -1.32
C ILE A 265 18.35 5.54 -1.55
N VAL A 266 17.38 5.74 -0.67
CA VAL A 266 16.07 5.11 -0.70
C VAL A 266 15.01 6.19 -0.79
N SER A 267 14.21 6.21 -1.86
CA SER A 267 13.16 7.21 -2.04
C SER A 267 12.00 6.61 -2.78
N ASP A 268 10.81 6.63 -2.17
CA ASP A 268 9.58 6.15 -2.83
C ASP A 268 9.33 6.92 -4.13
N GLU A 269 9.64 8.22 -4.17
CA GLU A 269 9.57 9.04 -5.39
C GLU A 269 10.62 8.71 -6.45
N ALA A 270 11.76 8.11 -6.07
CA ALA A 270 12.79 7.67 -7.01
C ALA A 270 12.55 6.23 -7.50
N PHE A 271 11.89 5.39 -6.71
CA PHE A 271 11.56 4.01 -7.07
C PHE A 271 10.33 3.93 -7.97
N ARG A 272 10.40 4.60 -9.13
CA ARG A 272 9.40 4.48 -10.18
C ARG A 272 9.61 3.22 -10.99
N LEU A 273 8.54 2.68 -11.58
CA LEU A 273 8.66 1.50 -12.44
C LEU A 273 9.63 1.71 -13.62
N ASP A 274 9.70 2.93 -14.18
CA ASP A 274 10.61 3.27 -15.27
C ASP A 274 12.09 3.40 -14.87
N ALA A 275 12.40 3.42 -13.57
CA ALA A 275 13.77 3.33 -13.07
C ALA A 275 14.33 1.89 -13.13
N SER A 276 13.47 0.87 -13.27
CA SER A 276 13.89 -0.52 -13.35
C SER A 276 14.26 -0.90 -14.78
N THR A 277 15.54 -1.23 -15.00
CA THR A 277 16.03 -1.71 -16.30
C THR A 277 15.30 -2.96 -16.78
N VAL A 278 14.88 -3.85 -15.86
CA VAL A 278 14.13 -5.06 -16.21
C VAL A 278 12.73 -4.71 -16.72
N VAL A 279 12.02 -3.81 -16.03
CA VAL A 279 10.68 -3.39 -16.45
C VAL A 279 10.75 -2.62 -17.76
N SER A 280 11.70 -1.69 -17.91
CA SER A 280 11.90 -0.95 -19.16
C SER A 280 12.24 -1.88 -20.33
N SER A 281 13.10 -2.89 -20.12
CA SER A 281 13.39 -3.92 -21.13
C SER A 281 12.14 -4.68 -21.58
N LEU A 282 11.25 -5.03 -20.64
CA LEU A 282 9.99 -5.72 -20.96
C LEU A 282 9.05 -4.82 -21.78
N VAL A 283 8.90 -3.57 -21.37
CA VAL A 283 8.04 -2.60 -22.06
C VAL A 283 8.58 -2.28 -23.45
N ASP A 284 9.90 -2.12 -23.60
CA ASP A 284 10.52 -1.88 -24.90
C ASP A 284 10.42 -3.10 -25.82
N ALA A 285 10.45 -4.31 -25.28
CA ALA A 285 10.14 -5.51 -26.04
C ALA A 285 8.69 -5.54 -26.52
N VAL A 286 7.73 -5.16 -25.67
CA VAL A 286 6.32 -4.99 -26.08
C VAL A 286 6.17 -3.89 -27.14
N ARG A 287 6.86 -2.75 -26.98
CA ARG A 287 6.87 -1.64 -27.93
C ARG A 287 7.41 -2.07 -29.30
N TYR A 288 8.50 -2.85 -29.30
CA TYR A 288 9.03 -3.44 -30.52
C TYR A 288 8.03 -4.43 -31.17
N LEU A 289 7.38 -5.30 -30.38
CA LEU A 289 6.38 -6.24 -30.92
C LEU A 289 5.12 -5.55 -31.44
N ALA A 290 4.74 -4.40 -30.87
CA ALA A 290 3.62 -3.58 -31.34
C ALA A 290 3.94 -2.87 -32.67
N ALA A 291 5.18 -2.43 -32.86
CA ALA A 291 5.65 -1.76 -34.07
C ALA A 291 7.06 -2.22 -34.49
N PRO A 292 7.21 -3.40 -35.13
CA PRO A 292 8.51 -4.00 -35.43
C PRO A 292 9.40 -3.19 -36.39
N GLN A 293 8.76 -2.33 -37.19
CA GLN A 293 9.38 -1.41 -38.14
C GLN A 293 9.92 -0.14 -37.47
N ASP A 294 9.62 0.10 -36.19
CA ASP A 294 10.15 1.24 -35.45
C ASP A 294 11.61 1.00 -35.04
N SER A 295 12.53 1.68 -35.73
CA SER A 295 13.96 1.63 -35.43
C SER A 295 14.31 2.18 -34.05
N ILE A 296 13.51 3.09 -33.50
CA ILE A 296 13.75 3.69 -32.18
C ILE A 296 13.42 2.67 -31.10
N ALA A 297 12.26 2.00 -31.19
CA ALA A 297 11.87 0.94 -30.27
C ALA A 297 12.92 -0.20 -30.22
N ARG A 298 13.44 -0.60 -31.39
CA ARG A 298 14.54 -1.57 -31.47
C ARG A 298 15.81 -1.07 -30.78
N ALA A 299 16.20 0.19 -31.01
CA ALA A 299 17.40 0.77 -30.43
C ALA A 299 17.31 0.87 -28.89
N LEU A 300 16.15 1.25 -28.37
CA LEU A 300 15.88 1.32 -26.93
C LEU A 300 15.99 -0.07 -26.28
N LEU A 301 15.31 -1.09 -26.85
CA LEU A 301 15.41 -2.47 -26.36
C LEU A 301 16.86 -2.98 -26.32
N LEU A 302 17.65 -2.71 -27.37
CA LEU A 302 19.06 -3.11 -27.40
C LEU A 302 19.87 -2.38 -26.32
N SER A 303 19.65 -1.08 -26.14
CA SER A 303 20.29 -0.27 -25.11
C SER A 303 20.02 -0.81 -23.70
N ASP A 304 18.75 -1.10 -23.40
CA ASP A 304 18.32 -1.61 -22.09
C ASP A 304 18.85 -3.02 -21.78
N LEU A 305 19.06 -3.84 -22.82
CA LEU A 305 19.73 -5.14 -22.70
C LEU A 305 21.26 -5.04 -22.55
N GLY A 306 21.82 -3.82 -22.62
CA GLY A 306 23.26 -3.55 -22.57
C GLY A 306 23.99 -3.89 -23.87
N LEU A 307 23.28 -3.91 -25.00
CA LEU A 307 23.81 -4.21 -26.33
C LEU A 307 24.02 -2.92 -27.15
N TRP A 308 24.91 -2.99 -28.13
CA TRP A 308 25.11 -1.89 -29.07
C TRP A 308 23.90 -1.72 -29.98
N VAL A 309 23.58 -0.49 -30.39
CA VAL A 309 22.39 -0.14 -31.20
C VAL A 309 22.31 -0.93 -32.52
N ASP A 310 23.46 -1.29 -33.11
CA ASP A 310 23.54 -2.06 -34.35
C ASP A 310 23.58 -3.58 -34.15
N ALA A 311 23.53 -4.05 -32.90
CA ALA A 311 23.55 -5.48 -32.60
C ALA A 311 22.28 -6.19 -33.15
N PRO A 312 22.38 -7.48 -33.51
CA PRO A 312 21.21 -8.28 -33.80
C PRO A 312 20.39 -8.47 -32.52
N LEU A 313 19.06 -8.46 -32.65
CA LEU A 313 18.15 -8.85 -31.57
C LEU A 313 18.33 -10.34 -31.25
N PRO A 314 17.94 -10.81 -30.05
CA PRO A 314 17.90 -12.22 -29.72
C PRO A 314 17.19 -13.03 -30.81
N SER A 315 17.83 -14.11 -31.28
CA SER A 315 17.34 -14.92 -32.40
C SER A 315 15.93 -15.47 -32.15
N GLU A 316 15.67 -15.87 -30.93
CA GLU A 316 14.40 -16.45 -30.46
C GLU A 316 13.27 -15.43 -30.48
N LEU A 317 13.56 -14.16 -30.13
CA LEU A 317 12.58 -13.06 -30.19
C LEU A 317 12.16 -12.80 -31.64
N THR A 318 13.12 -12.81 -32.55
CA THR A 318 12.88 -12.58 -33.99
C THR A 318 12.18 -13.78 -34.63
N ALA A 319 12.53 -15.00 -34.22
CA ALA A 319 11.96 -16.23 -34.78
C ALA A 319 10.50 -16.48 -34.33
N ARG A 320 10.14 -16.08 -33.10
CA ARG A 320 8.79 -16.26 -32.53
C ARG A 320 7.95 -14.98 -32.58
N GLN A 321 8.34 -13.98 -33.36
CA GLN A 321 7.72 -12.65 -33.33
C GLN A 321 6.19 -12.70 -33.55
N ASP A 322 5.73 -13.41 -34.59
CA ASP A 322 4.29 -13.53 -34.89
C ASP A 322 3.50 -14.25 -33.80
N GLU A 323 4.12 -15.24 -33.14
CA GLU A 323 3.54 -15.98 -32.02
C GLU A 323 3.41 -15.07 -30.79
N LEU A 324 4.48 -14.37 -30.43
CA LEU A 324 4.55 -13.48 -29.28
C LEU A 324 3.57 -12.31 -29.41
N SER A 325 3.42 -11.72 -30.59
CA SER A 325 2.47 -10.63 -30.83
C SER A 325 1.00 -11.03 -30.65
N LEU A 326 0.68 -12.33 -30.64
CA LEU A 326 -0.67 -12.86 -30.46
C LEU A 326 -0.94 -13.40 -29.06
N MET A 327 0.07 -13.42 -28.18
CA MET A 327 -0.07 -13.89 -26.80
C MET A 327 -0.84 -12.89 -25.93
N PRO A 328 -1.61 -13.37 -24.93
CA PRO A 328 -2.15 -12.50 -23.89
C PRO A 328 -1.02 -11.72 -23.19
N LEU A 329 -1.23 -10.44 -22.91
CA LEU A 329 -0.19 -9.50 -22.45
C LEU A 329 0.54 -10.00 -21.20
N TYR A 330 -0.20 -10.54 -20.23
CA TYR A 330 0.41 -11.05 -18.99
C TYR A 330 1.36 -12.23 -19.28
N GLU A 331 0.90 -13.20 -20.09
CA GLU A 331 1.70 -14.37 -20.49
C GLU A 331 2.88 -13.94 -21.37
N LEU A 332 2.67 -13.00 -22.30
CA LEU A 332 3.70 -12.42 -23.13
C LEU A 332 4.83 -11.82 -22.29
N LEU A 333 4.49 -11.04 -21.26
CA LEU A 333 5.49 -10.41 -20.38
C LEU A 333 6.29 -11.45 -19.58
N GLU A 334 5.67 -12.54 -19.13
CA GLU A 334 6.41 -13.65 -18.49
C GLU A 334 7.31 -14.38 -19.48
N GLU A 335 6.83 -14.66 -20.70
CA GLU A 335 7.63 -15.26 -21.77
C GLU A 335 8.82 -14.37 -22.15
N LEU A 336 8.62 -13.07 -22.29
CA LEU A 336 9.68 -12.09 -22.57
C LEU A 336 10.70 -12.01 -21.44
N TYR A 337 10.25 -12.06 -20.18
CA TYR A 337 11.14 -12.06 -19.01
C TYR A 337 12.12 -13.25 -19.05
N SER A 338 11.60 -14.44 -19.39
CA SER A 338 12.39 -15.65 -19.55
C SER A 338 13.27 -15.62 -20.80
N LEU A 339 12.71 -15.23 -21.96
CA LEU A 339 13.41 -15.22 -23.26
C LEU A 339 14.61 -14.26 -23.26
N LEU A 340 14.43 -13.06 -22.67
CA LEU A 340 15.48 -12.04 -22.58
C LEU A 340 16.48 -12.30 -21.44
N ALA A 341 16.32 -13.40 -20.70
CA ALA A 341 17.15 -13.78 -19.56
C ALA A 341 17.29 -12.65 -18.52
N LEU A 342 16.19 -11.95 -18.23
CA LEU A 342 16.20 -10.78 -17.33
C LEU A 342 16.41 -11.16 -15.86
N ASN A 343 16.24 -12.44 -15.51
CA ASN A 343 16.58 -13.01 -14.21
C ASN A 343 18.05 -12.83 -13.80
N ARG A 344 18.95 -12.52 -14.75
CA ARG A 344 20.35 -12.18 -14.47
C ARG A 344 20.53 -10.86 -13.72
N ILE A 345 19.54 -9.95 -13.81
CA ILE A 345 19.58 -8.63 -13.18
C ILE A 345 18.97 -8.73 -11.77
N GLN A 346 19.84 -8.72 -10.75
CA GLN A 346 19.41 -8.86 -9.35
C GLN A 346 18.82 -7.56 -8.79
N GLY A 347 18.02 -7.68 -7.72
CA GLY A 347 17.47 -6.53 -6.98
C GLY A 347 16.24 -5.88 -7.62
N GLN A 348 15.60 -6.54 -8.59
CA GLN A 348 14.47 -6.00 -9.35
C GLN A 348 13.12 -6.65 -8.99
N ASP A 349 13.09 -7.60 -8.06
CA ASP A 349 11.89 -8.38 -7.71
C ASP A 349 10.70 -7.50 -7.29
N ALA A 350 10.94 -6.47 -6.46
CA ALA A 350 9.88 -5.57 -6.01
C ALA A 350 9.25 -4.78 -7.17
N TYR A 351 10.05 -4.35 -8.15
CA TYR A 351 9.57 -3.69 -9.35
C TYR A 351 8.76 -4.64 -10.22
N LEU A 352 9.22 -5.88 -10.39
CA LEU A 352 8.53 -6.91 -11.14
C LEU A 352 7.15 -7.21 -10.54
N PHE A 353 7.06 -7.47 -9.23
CA PHE A 353 5.77 -7.72 -8.57
C PHE A 353 4.82 -6.52 -8.74
N ALA A 354 5.28 -5.31 -8.47
CA ALA A 354 4.45 -4.12 -8.63
C ALA A 354 4.04 -3.85 -10.09
N PHE A 355 4.90 -4.20 -11.05
CA PHE A 355 4.62 -4.11 -12.48
C PHE A 355 3.57 -5.14 -12.91
N PHE A 356 3.73 -6.42 -12.55
CA PHE A 356 2.76 -7.47 -12.87
C PHE A 356 1.40 -7.24 -12.18
N ASP A 357 1.38 -6.74 -10.94
CA ASP A 357 0.14 -6.31 -10.28
C ASP A 357 -0.54 -5.17 -11.04
N ALA A 358 0.25 -4.23 -11.57
CA ALA A 358 -0.28 -3.13 -12.36
C ALA A 358 -0.79 -3.59 -13.74
N VAL A 359 -0.11 -4.53 -14.39
CA VAL A 359 -0.57 -5.15 -15.64
C VAL A 359 -1.87 -5.91 -15.40
N ALA A 360 -1.97 -6.67 -14.30
CA ALA A 360 -3.20 -7.36 -13.94
C ALA A 360 -4.36 -6.38 -13.69
N SER A 361 -4.09 -5.24 -13.02
CA SER A 361 -5.08 -4.17 -12.85
C SER A 361 -5.48 -3.53 -14.19
N PHE A 362 -4.54 -3.29 -15.10
CA PHE A 362 -4.83 -2.77 -16.44
C PHE A 362 -5.76 -3.72 -17.22
N LEU A 363 -5.50 -5.03 -17.15
CA LEU A 363 -6.30 -6.05 -17.85
C LEU A 363 -7.72 -6.24 -17.28
N GLN A 364 -8.03 -5.68 -16.11
CA GLN A 364 -9.41 -5.66 -15.59
C GLN A 364 -10.28 -4.63 -16.33
N ASP A 365 -9.68 -3.51 -16.73
CA ASP A 365 -10.38 -2.36 -17.32
C ASP A 365 -10.15 -2.21 -18.84
N HIS A 366 -9.16 -2.92 -19.39
CA HIS A 366 -8.71 -2.80 -20.76
C HIS A 366 -8.50 -4.15 -21.45
N SER A 367 -8.58 -4.17 -22.78
CA SER A 367 -8.19 -5.33 -23.58
C SER A 367 -6.67 -5.53 -23.58
N SER A 368 -6.26 -6.76 -23.91
CA SER A 368 -4.85 -7.16 -24.04
C SER A 368 -4.15 -6.61 -25.31
N ASP A 369 -4.46 -5.39 -25.72
CA ASP A 369 -3.84 -4.75 -26.89
C ASP A 369 -2.49 -4.13 -26.53
N LEU A 370 -1.45 -4.42 -27.32
CA LEU A 370 -0.08 -3.99 -27.03
C LEU A 370 0.09 -2.47 -27.17
N ALA A 371 -0.53 -1.86 -28.19
CA ALA A 371 -0.37 -0.43 -28.44
C ALA A 371 -1.09 0.40 -27.36
N ASP A 372 -2.27 -0.05 -26.93
CA ASP A 372 -2.99 0.55 -25.80
C ASP A 372 -2.19 0.42 -24.50
N PHE A 373 -1.56 -0.72 -24.25
CA PHE A 373 -0.71 -0.89 -23.07
C PHE A 373 0.53 0.02 -23.10
N VAL A 374 1.24 0.13 -24.23
CA VAL A 374 2.40 1.05 -24.35
C VAL A 374 1.98 2.50 -24.11
N ARG A 375 0.84 2.92 -24.65
CA ARG A 375 0.29 4.27 -24.39
C ARG A 375 -0.03 4.46 -22.91
N TYR A 376 -0.70 3.48 -22.29
CA TYR A 376 -0.99 3.53 -20.86
C TYR A 376 0.29 3.58 -20.00
N TRP A 377 1.34 2.87 -20.43
CA TRP A 377 2.64 2.94 -19.80
C TRP A 377 3.23 4.35 -19.85
N ASP A 378 3.31 4.93 -21.05
CA ASP A 378 3.92 6.25 -21.27
C ASP A 378 3.15 7.38 -20.58
N GLU A 379 1.83 7.30 -20.54
CA GLU A 379 0.98 8.33 -19.94
C GLU A 379 0.82 8.20 -18.41
N THR A 380 0.84 6.96 -17.90
CA THR A 380 0.41 6.67 -16.52
C THR A 380 1.38 5.77 -15.75
N LEU A 381 1.64 4.55 -16.25
CA LEU A 381 2.24 3.50 -15.43
C LEU A 381 3.74 3.70 -15.17
N CYS A 382 4.48 4.32 -16.10
CA CYS A 382 5.91 4.62 -15.94
C CYS A 382 6.19 5.49 -14.70
N GLY A 383 5.24 6.34 -14.32
CA GLY A 383 5.32 7.21 -13.14
C GLY A 383 4.98 6.53 -11.81
N LYS A 384 4.47 5.29 -11.83
CA LYS A 384 4.01 4.60 -10.63
C LYS A 384 5.20 4.26 -9.73
N THR A 385 5.13 4.73 -8.49
CA THR A 385 6.14 4.46 -7.47
C THR A 385 5.88 3.12 -6.79
N ILE A 386 6.93 2.34 -6.57
CA ILE A 386 6.87 1.15 -5.73
C ILE A 386 7.20 1.52 -4.28
N PRO A 387 6.64 0.82 -3.28
CA PRO A 387 7.06 1.01 -1.91
C PRO A 387 8.54 0.65 -1.79
N GLY A 388 9.38 1.61 -1.41
CA GLY A 388 10.73 1.30 -0.96
C GLY A 388 10.59 0.45 0.29
N GLY A 389 10.92 -0.84 0.19
CA GLY A 389 10.94 -1.73 1.35
C GLY A 389 11.94 -1.25 2.42
N GLU A 390 12.36 -2.14 3.33
CA GLU A 390 13.54 -1.87 4.17
C GLU A 390 14.82 -2.15 3.39
N VAL A 391 15.02 -1.40 2.31
CA VAL A 391 16.34 -1.28 1.69
C VAL A 391 17.21 -0.50 2.66
N GLU A 392 18.40 -1.01 2.95
CA GLU A 392 19.38 -0.31 3.78
C GLU A 392 19.90 0.92 3.03
N GLY A 393 19.69 2.11 3.59
CA GLY A 393 20.10 3.36 2.97
C GLY A 393 19.45 4.61 3.56
N ILE A 394 19.97 5.76 3.15
CA ILE A 394 19.48 7.07 3.58
C ILE A 394 18.17 7.35 2.86
N ARG A 395 17.13 7.70 3.62
CA ARG A 395 15.80 7.92 3.05
C ARG A 395 15.61 9.36 2.60
N ILE A 396 15.06 9.58 1.40
CA ILE A 396 14.69 10.92 0.93
C ILE A 396 13.18 11.03 0.85
N PHE A 397 12.63 12.08 1.46
CA PHE A 397 11.19 12.36 1.44
C PHE A 397 10.92 13.79 0.99
N SER A 398 9.76 14.02 0.40
CA SER A 398 9.18 15.36 0.45
C SER A 398 8.76 15.71 1.88
N ILE A 399 8.84 16.99 2.26
CA ILE A 399 8.41 17.45 3.60
C ILE A 399 6.95 17.02 3.89
N HIS A 400 6.06 17.07 2.89
CA HIS A 400 4.67 16.64 3.06
C HIS A 400 4.54 15.15 3.42
N LYS A 401 5.27 14.27 2.73
CA LYS A 401 5.26 12.83 3.04
C LYS A 401 5.93 12.49 4.37
N SER A 402 6.82 13.36 4.86
CA SER A 402 7.45 13.17 6.17
C SER A 402 6.51 13.42 7.36
N LYS A 403 5.36 14.09 7.14
CA LYS A 403 4.39 14.35 8.20
C LYS A 403 3.92 13.04 8.85
N GLY A 404 3.80 13.04 10.17
CA GLY A 404 3.53 11.85 10.98
C GLY A 404 4.76 10.98 11.28
N LEU A 405 5.83 11.06 10.48
CA LEU A 405 7.06 10.29 10.67
C LEU A 405 8.03 10.97 11.65
N GLU A 406 9.01 10.20 12.12
CA GLU A 406 10.11 10.65 12.98
C GLU A 406 11.41 9.99 12.51
N PHE A 407 12.51 10.75 12.50
CA PHE A 407 13.83 10.24 12.14
C PHE A 407 14.87 10.66 13.18
N HIS A 408 15.89 9.83 13.37
CA HIS A 408 16.96 10.14 14.30
C HIS A 408 17.73 11.41 13.85
N THR A 409 18.16 11.45 12.59
CA THR A 409 18.85 12.59 11.98
C THR A 409 18.09 13.08 10.76
N VAL A 410 17.82 14.39 10.69
CA VAL A 410 17.13 15.04 9.57
C VAL A 410 18.03 16.06 8.90
N LEU A 411 18.17 15.93 7.58
CA LEU A 411 18.93 16.81 6.70
C LEU A 411 17.97 17.55 5.77
N ILE A 412 18.04 18.88 5.71
CA ILE A 412 17.14 19.71 4.90
C ILE A 412 17.97 20.56 3.94
N PRO A 413 18.26 20.08 2.72
CA PRO A 413 18.87 20.90 1.69
C PRO A 413 17.83 21.86 1.09
N TYR A 414 18.29 22.98 0.53
CA TYR A 414 17.44 23.96 -0.17
C TYR A 414 16.30 24.53 0.69
N CYS A 415 16.63 24.91 1.93
CA CYS A 415 15.73 25.58 2.88
C CYS A 415 15.62 27.09 2.59
N ASP A 416 15.36 27.41 1.33
CA ASP A 416 15.33 28.77 0.77
C ASP A 416 14.10 28.97 -0.14
N TRP A 417 13.06 28.16 0.03
CA TRP A 417 11.82 28.34 -0.73
C TRP A 417 11.14 29.68 -0.41
N LYS A 418 10.36 30.18 -1.36
CA LYS A 418 9.71 31.49 -1.25
C LYS A 418 8.60 31.46 -0.21
N LEU A 419 8.54 32.52 0.61
CA LEU A 419 7.46 32.76 1.58
C LEU A 419 6.15 33.14 0.90
N GLU A 420 6.24 33.77 -0.28
CA GLU A 420 5.10 34.13 -1.12
C GLU A 420 5.37 33.73 -2.56
N ASN A 421 4.35 33.23 -3.26
CA ASN A 421 4.37 33.06 -4.72
C ASN A 421 5.55 32.24 -5.27
N GLU A 422 5.59 30.93 -4.97
CA GLU A 422 6.52 30.01 -5.65
C GLU A 422 6.27 29.90 -7.16
N THR A 423 5.02 30.07 -7.60
CA THR A 423 4.60 30.03 -9.02
C THR A 423 3.76 31.25 -9.37
N ASN A 424 4.12 31.95 -10.46
CA ASN A 424 3.42 33.18 -10.93
C ASN A 424 1.96 32.96 -11.40
N ASN A 425 1.42 31.75 -11.28
CA ASN A 425 0.10 31.35 -11.77
C ASN A 425 -0.85 30.87 -10.65
N GLN A 426 -0.57 31.17 -9.38
CA GLN A 426 -1.48 30.82 -8.30
C GLN A 426 -2.82 31.56 -8.50
N LEU A 427 -3.90 30.79 -8.69
CA LEU A 427 -5.26 31.31 -8.81
C LEU A 427 -5.93 31.31 -7.44
N ILE A 428 -6.64 32.38 -7.15
CA ILE A 428 -7.52 32.50 -5.98
C ILE A 428 -8.93 32.85 -6.42
N TRP A 429 -9.90 32.26 -5.73
CA TRP A 429 -11.32 32.49 -5.98
C TRP A 429 -11.78 33.65 -5.10
N CYS A 430 -12.23 34.73 -5.72
CA CYS A 430 -12.62 35.95 -5.03
C CYS A 430 -14.12 36.23 -5.24
N THR A 431 -14.79 36.68 -4.19
CA THR A 431 -16.14 37.24 -4.27
C THR A 431 -16.03 38.77 -4.20
N PRO A 432 -16.10 39.47 -5.35
CA PRO A 432 -16.03 40.93 -5.37
C PRO A 432 -17.22 41.56 -4.63
N SER A 433 -16.97 42.57 -3.79
CA SER A 433 -18.01 43.23 -3.00
C SER A 433 -18.48 44.57 -3.59
N GLU A 434 -17.75 45.12 -4.56
CA GLU A 434 -17.96 46.47 -5.12
C GLU A 434 -18.67 46.42 -6.48
N GLN A 435 -19.61 47.34 -6.74
CA GLN A 435 -20.22 47.48 -8.07
C GLN A 435 -19.21 48.01 -9.11
N PRO A 436 -19.25 47.53 -10.37
CA PRO A 436 -20.14 46.51 -10.93
C PRO A 436 -19.64 45.07 -10.74
N TYR A 437 -18.46 44.88 -10.13
CA TYR A 437 -17.80 43.58 -10.02
C TYR A 437 -18.60 42.56 -9.21
N ASN A 438 -19.33 43.01 -8.20
CA ASN A 438 -20.20 42.19 -7.33
C ASN A 438 -21.41 41.56 -8.04
N GLU A 439 -21.64 41.84 -9.32
CA GLU A 439 -22.58 41.07 -10.14
C GLU A 439 -22.05 39.66 -10.45
N LEU A 440 -20.74 39.43 -10.27
CA LEU A 440 -20.11 38.12 -10.39
C LEU A 440 -19.97 37.49 -8.99
N ASP A 441 -20.62 36.35 -8.77
CA ASP A 441 -20.56 35.65 -7.47
C ASP A 441 -19.15 35.18 -7.10
N LEU A 442 -18.41 34.69 -8.11
CA LEU A 442 -17.07 34.14 -7.93
C LEU A 442 -16.20 34.40 -9.15
N VAL A 443 -15.00 34.96 -8.92
CA VAL A 443 -14.06 35.34 -9.97
C VAL A 443 -12.69 34.72 -9.70
N PRO A 444 -12.11 33.96 -10.66
CA PRO A 444 -10.74 33.47 -10.54
C PRO A 444 -9.74 34.59 -10.85
N VAL A 445 -8.93 34.95 -9.86
CA VAL A 445 -7.93 36.01 -9.97
C VAL A 445 -6.53 35.43 -9.75
N THR A 446 -5.56 35.80 -10.59
CA THR A 446 -4.15 35.43 -10.36
C THR A 446 -3.57 36.24 -9.21
N TYR A 447 -3.12 35.57 -8.16
CA TYR A 447 -2.52 36.20 -6.99
C TYR A 447 -1.23 36.94 -7.38
N SER A 448 -1.26 38.27 -7.22
CA SER A 448 -0.16 39.15 -7.58
C SER A 448 -0.26 40.48 -6.85
N SER A 449 0.84 41.25 -6.83
CA SER A 449 0.88 42.56 -6.16
C SER A 449 -0.11 43.58 -6.72
N SER A 450 -0.60 43.42 -7.95
CA SER A 450 -1.62 44.30 -8.54
C SER A 450 -2.98 44.20 -7.82
N MET A 451 -3.22 43.12 -7.08
CA MET A 451 -4.41 42.98 -6.25
C MET A 451 -4.42 43.91 -5.05
N ALA A 452 -3.25 44.30 -4.52
CA ALA A 452 -3.18 45.21 -3.39
C ALA A 452 -3.78 46.59 -3.70
N SER A 453 -3.87 46.94 -4.99
CA SER A 453 -4.44 48.16 -5.54
C SER A 453 -5.69 47.90 -6.40
N SER A 454 -6.52 46.92 -6.03
CA SER A 454 -7.79 46.61 -6.69
C SER A 454 -8.91 46.28 -5.68
N THR A 455 -10.13 46.02 -6.18
CA THR A 455 -11.26 45.55 -5.36
C THR A 455 -10.96 44.24 -4.61
N TYR A 456 -9.94 43.49 -5.07
CA TYR A 456 -9.50 42.23 -4.48
C TYR A 456 -8.45 42.39 -3.37
N ARG A 457 -8.22 43.61 -2.86
CA ARG A 457 -7.22 43.89 -1.82
C ARG A 457 -7.39 43.04 -0.56
N ALA A 458 -8.63 42.86 -0.09
CA ALA A 458 -8.91 42.05 1.10
C ALA A 458 -8.51 40.58 0.90
N ALA A 459 -8.88 40.00 -0.26
CA ALA A 459 -8.51 38.65 -0.63
C ALA A 459 -6.98 38.48 -0.78
N TYR A 460 -6.29 39.49 -1.31
CA TYR A 460 -4.83 39.52 -1.37
C TYR A 460 -4.18 39.44 0.02
N LEU A 461 -4.62 40.28 0.97
CA LEU A 461 -4.08 40.28 2.33
C LEU A 461 -4.36 38.95 3.06
N GLN A 462 -5.55 38.39 2.86
CA GLN A 462 -5.92 37.10 3.44
C GLN A 462 -5.08 35.96 2.87
N GLU A 463 -4.94 35.87 1.54
CA GLU A 463 -4.11 34.81 0.92
C GLU A 463 -2.65 34.94 1.33
N ARG A 464 -2.12 36.16 1.41
CA ARG A 464 -0.75 36.40 1.87
C ARG A 464 -0.53 35.88 3.30
N LEU A 465 -1.47 36.13 4.21
CA LEU A 465 -1.44 35.59 5.56
C LEU A 465 -1.46 34.05 5.55
N GLN A 466 -2.33 33.44 4.73
CA GLN A 466 -2.37 31.98 4.60
C GLN A 466 -1.06 31.41 4.08
N LEU A 467 -0.42 32.06 3.10
CA LEU A 467 0.90 31.66 2.58
C LEU A 467 2.00 31.76 3.64
N TRP A 468 1.99 32.78 4.50
CA TRP A 468 2.94 32.87 5.61
C TRP A 468 2.73 31.74 6.62
N VAL A 469 1.48 31.46 7.02
CA VAL A 469 1.15 30.35 7.92
C VAL A 469 1.54 29.00 7.31
N ASP A 470 1.21 28.74 6.04
CA ASP A 470 1.56 27.49 5.35
C ASP A 470 3.07 27.25 5.32
N ASN A 471 3.86 28.29 5.00
CA ASN A 471 5.32 28.16 4.92
C ASN A 471 5.95 28.01 6.31
N LEU A 472 5.40 28.66 7.34
CA LEU A 472 5.85 28.48 8.71
C LEU A 472 5.48 27.09 9.24
N ASN A 473 4.28 26.58 8.92
CA ASN A 473 3.83 25.23 9.24
C ASN A 473 4.68 24.17 8.53
N LEU A 474 5.03 24.40 7.26
CA LEU A 474 5.90 23.52 6.50
C LEU A 474 7.29 23.41 7.15
N LEU A 475 7.86 24.55 7.54
CA LEU A 475 9.13 24.60 8.27
C LEU A 475 9.02 23.92 9.64
N TYR A 476 7.90 24.13 10.34
CA TYR A 476 7.58 23.45 11.61
C TYR A 476 7.54 21.94 11.45
N VAL A 477 6.85 21.44 10.44
CA VAL A 477 6.81 20.00 10.14
C VAL A 477 8.23 19.49 9.88
N ALA A 478 9.00 20.17 9.01
CA ALA A 478 10.36 19.76 8.66
C ALA A 478 11.30 19.69 9.88
N PHE A 479 11.32 20.72 10.72
CA PHE A 479 12.19 20.78 11.89
C PHE A 479 11.77 19.80 13.00
N THR A 480 10.47 19.57 13.17
CA THR A 480 9.94 18.64 14.19
C THR A 480 10.02 17.16 13.79
N ARG A 481 10.49 16.85 12.57
CA ARG A 481 10.82 15.46 12.20
C ARG A 481 12.10 14.95 12.85
N ALA A 482 12.99 15.87 13.24
CA ALA A 482 14.27 15.54 13.86
C ALA A 482 14.08 15.05 15.30
N GLY A 483 14.50 13.81 15.55
CA GLY A 483 14.56 13.22 16.88
C GLY A 483 15.79 13.68 17.64
N LYS A 484 16.97 13.60 17.03
CA LYS A 484 18.27 13.87 17.68
C LYS A 484 19.07 14.98 17.01
N ASN A 485 19.21 14.93 15.69
CA ASN A 485 20.04 15.87 14.93
C ASN A 485 19.22 16.53 13.81
N LEU A 486 19.27 17.86 13.72
CA LEU A 486 18.63 18.68 12.69
C LEU A 486 19.71 19.48 11.96
N ILE A 487 19.87 19.27 10.66
CA ILE A 487 20.86 19.98 9.85
C ILE A 487 20.19 20.54 8.60
N CYS A 488 20.47 21.80 8.29
CA CYS A 488 19.75 22.55 7.27
C CYS A 488 20.69 23.45 6.46
N TRP A 489 20.44 23.56 5.15
CA TRP A 489 21.15 24.46 4.24
C TRP A 489 20.19 25.37 3.50
N GLY A 490 20.44 26.67 3.50
CA GLY A 490 19.70 27.67 2.73
C GLY A 490 20.65 28.54 1.89
N ARG A 491 20.13 29.36 0.99
CA ARG A 491 20.92 30.34 0.24
C ARG A 491 20.85 31.71 0.89
N ASP A 492 21.99 32.29 1.22
CA ASP A 492 22.03 33.60 1.85
C ASP A 492 21.63 34.74 0.88
N GLY A 493 21.19 35.88 1.43
CA GLY A 493 20.92 37.11 0.68
C GLY A 493 19.67 37.10 -0.21
N GLN A 494 18.86 36.04 -0.19
CA GLN A 494 17.59 35.99 -0.92
C GLN A 494 16.48 36.73 -0.17
N LYS A 495 15.64 37.48 -0.90
CA LYS A 495 14.47 38.18 -0.35
C LYS A 495 13.19 37.37 -0.52
N SER A 496 12.29 37.53 0.43
CA SER A 496 10.98 36.87 0.53
C SER A 496 11.10 35.35 0.52
N THR A 497 12.13 34.79 1.18
CA THR A 497 12.37 33.35 1.30
C THR A 497 12.50 32.92 2.75
N VAL A 498 12.36 31.61 2.99
CA VAL A 498 12.62 31.03 4.31
C VAL A 498 14.05 31.32 4.77
N SER A 499 15.02 31.39 3.85
CA SER A 499 16.40 31.76 4.20
C SER A 499 16.49 33.17 4.79
N GLU A 500 15.72 34.15 4.28
CA GLU A 500 15.63 35.49 4.89
C GLU A 500 15.09 35.44 6.32
N LEU A 501 14.05 34.64 6.55
CA LEU A 501 13.46 34.44 7.88
C LEU A 501 14.50 33.83 8.83
N LEU A 502 15.23 32.81 8.39
CA LEU A 502 16.29 32.15 9.16
C LEU A 502 17.39 33.17 9.54
N ALA A 503 17.91 33.91 8.56
CA ALA A 503 18.94 34.94 8.77
C ALA A 503 18.48 36.06 9.72
N ALA A 504 17.21 36.44 9.68
CA ALA A 504 16.65 37.47 10.56
C ALA A 504 16.47 37.00 12.01
N VAL A 505 16.14 35.71 12.22
CA VAL A 505 15.81 35.16 13.54
C VAL A 505 17.04 34.68 14.32
N PHE A 506 18.06 34.14 13.65
CA PHE A 506 19.21 33.54 14.34
C PHE A 506 20.00 34.48 15.27
N PRO A 507 20.27 35.75 14.90
CA PRO A 507 20.94 36.68 15.81
C PRO A 507 20.15 36.90 17.10
N GLU A 508 18.82 36.96 17.02
CA GLU A 508 17.94 37.19 18.17
C GLU A 508 17.94 35.99 19.13
N ILE A 509 17.77 34.77 18.61
CA ILE A 509 17.72 33.57 19.47
C ILE A 509 19.09 33.25 20.09
N ALA A 510 20.19 33.56 19.39
CA ALA A 510 21.54 33.43 19.92
C ALA A 510 21.78 34.39 21.10
N GLN A 511 21.31 35.64 21.01
CA GLN A 511 21.37 36.61 22.11
C GLN A 511 20.54 36.17 23.33
N GLN A 512 19.47 35.41 23.12
CA GLN A 512 18.65 34.82 24.18
C GLN A 512 19.28 33.55 24.81
N GLY A 513 20.52 33.21 24.44
CA GLY A 513 21.28 32.09 25.01
C GLY A 513 20.98 30.74 24.37
N THR A 514 20.39 30.70 23.18
CA THR A 514 20.14 29.46 22.42
C THR A 514 21.10 29.38 21.23
N GLY A 515 22.11 28.53 21.33
CA GLY A 515 23.09 28.32 20.27
C GLY A 515 24.07 29.48 20.07
N HIS A 516 24.83 29.38 18.99
CA HIS A 516 25.80 30.37 18.55
C HIS A 516 25.56 30.68 17.07
N TRP A 517 25.52 31.97 16.73
CA TRP A 517 25.45 32.48 15.37
C TRP A 517 26.80 33.08 14.98
N SER A 518 27.46 32.52 13.97
CA SER A 518 28.66 33.09 13.34
C SER A 518 28.22 33.97 12.17
N GLU A 519 28.46 35.29 12.28
CA GLU A 519 28.23 36.23 11.18
C GLU A 519 29.21 36.02 10.02
N GLU A 520 30.44 35.57 10.30
CA GLU A 520 31.45 35.32 9.27
C GLU A 520 31.13 34.07 8.44
N ASP A 521 30.71 32.99 9.10
CA ASP A 521 30.42 31.71 8.45
C ASP A 521 28.94 31.54 8.08
N HIS A 522 28.09 32.53 8.37
CA HIS A 522 26.64 32.46 8.21
C HIS A 522 26.02 31.15 8.73
N THR A 523 26.50 30.71 9.91
CA THR A 523 26.17 29.41 10.50
C THR A 523 25.61 29.55 11.90
N PHE A 524 24.49 28.88 12.16
CA PHE A 524 23.92 28.69 13.48
C PHE A 524 24.22 27.28 13.98
N GLU A 525 24.77 27.13 15.19
CA GLU A 525 25.00 25.83 15.83
C GLU A 525 24.45 25.79 17.26
N TYR A 526 23.87 24.65 17.66
CA TYR A 526 23.41 24.41 19.02
C TYR A 526 23.51 22.93 19.41
N GLY A 527 24.17 22.64 20.53
CA GLY A 527 24.38 21.28 21.02
C GLY A 527 25.55 20.56 20.32
N THR A 528 25.55 19.22 20.39
CA THR A 528 26.61 18.37 19.82
C THR A 528 26.00 17.16 19.12
N PRO A 529 26.55 16.68 17.99
CA PRO A 529 26.04 15.53 17.27
C PRO A 529 25.77 14.34 18.19
N HIS A 530 24.54 13.83 18.14
CA HIS A 530 24.13 12.68 18.92
C HIS A 530 24.27 11.43 18.05
N PRO A 531 25.13 10.45 18.42
CA PRO A 531 25.30 9.24 17.63
C PRO A 531 24.08 8.31 17.75
N SER A 532 23.94 7.42 16.76
CA SER A 532 22.96 6.33 16.85
C SER A 532 23.29 5.44 18.05
N VAL A 533 22.32 5.18 18.91
CA VAL A 533 22.48 4.18 19.97
C VAL A 533 22.55 2.82 19.29
N ARG A 534 23.73 2.19 19.25
CA ARG A 534 23.83 0.77 18.90
C ARG A 534 22.96 0.03 19.90
N ALA A 535 21.80 -0.46 19.46
CA ALA A 535 21.03 -1.40 20.24
C ALA A 535 21.96 -2.59 20.52
N THR A 536 22.48 -2.69 21.74
CA THR A 536 22.93 -3.97 22.24
C THR A 536 21.73 -4.88 22.11
N ALA A 537 21.91 -6.00 21.42
CA ALA A 537 20.89 -7.00 21.14
C ALA A 537 20.45 -7.73 22.44
N GLN A 538 20.07 -7.00 23.47
CA GLN A 538 19.15 -7.47 24.49
C GLN A 538 17.76 -7.00 24.08
N ALA A 539 17.24 -7.61 23.01
CA ALA A 539 15.81 -7.62 22.76
C ALA A 539 15.17 -8.24 24.01
N THR A 540 14.68 -7.38 24.91
CA THR A 540 13.78 -7.83 25.97
C THR A 540 12.58 -8.36 25.22
N GLN A 541 12.41 -9.68 25.16
CA GLN A 541 11.22 -10.29 24.56
C GLN A 541 10.01 -9.72 25.30
N THR A 542 9.35 -8.75 24.69
CA THR A 542 8.14 -8.17 25.22
C THR A 542 7.08 -9.27 25.21
N ALA A 543 6.48 -9.55 26.37
CA ALA A 543 5.43 -10.56 26.47
C ALA A 543 4.20 -10.23 25.58
N ASN A 544 4.07 -8.95 25.20
CA ASN A 544 3.03 -8.48 24.30
C ASN A 544 3.41 -8.77 22.84
N ARG A 545 2.77 -9.78 22.25
CA ARG A 545 2.93 -10.17 20.84
C ARG A 545 2.63 -9.04 19.85
N LEU A 546 1.83 -8.03 20.24
CA LEU A 546 1.52 -6.87 19.39
C LEU A 546 2.70 -5.87 19.28
N LEU A 547 3.70 -6.00 20.15
CA LEU A 547 4.90 -5.16 20.14
C LEU A 547 6.11 -5.88 19.52
N GLN A 548 5.94 -7.12 19.04
CA GLN A 548 7.00 -7.84 18.33
C GLN A 548 7.17 -7.24 16.94
N LYS A 549 8.41 -6.87 16.60
CA LYS A 549 8.74 -6.48 15.24
C LYS A 549 8.69 -7.73 14.35
N PRO A 550 7.98 -7.70 13.22
CA PRO A 550 7.94 -8.84 12.30
C PRO A 550 9.31 -9.09 11.67
N ASP A 551 9.70 -10.37 11.57
CA ASP A 551 10.89 -10.80 10.84
C ASP A 551 10.61 -10.76 9.33
N LYS A 552 11.59 -10.26 8.57
CA LYS A 552 11.45 -10.11 7.12
C LYS A 552 12.00 -11.30 6.38
N LEU A 553 11.24 -11.77 5.39
CA LEU A 553 11.64 -12.83 4.47
C LEU A 553 11.82 -12.23 3.08
N ALA A 554 12.96 -12.53 2.46
CA ALA A 554 13.18 -12.17 1.06
C ALA A 554 12.27 -13.04 0.17
N VAL A 555 11.55 -12.39 -0.74
CA VAL A 555 10.71 -13.05 -1.74
C VAL A 555 11.37 -12.87 -3.10
N GLN A 556 11.49 -13.97 -3.85
CA GLN A 556 12.04 -13.96 -5.21
C GLN A 556 10.93 -14.30 -6.19
N MET A 557 10.88 -13.57 -7.31
CA MET A 557 9.97 -13.93 -8.39
C MET A 557 10.53 -15.15 -9.13
N VAL A 558 9.71 -16.19 -9.26
CA VAL A 558 10.05 -17.38 -10.05
C VAL A 558 8.92 -17.61 -11.05
N SER A 559 9.21 -17.40 -12.33
CA SER A 559 8.31 -17.85 -13.40
C SER A 559 8.52 -19.36 -13.59
N THR A 560 7.44 -20.11 -13.51
CA THR A 560 7.41 -21.52 -13.86
C THR A 560 6.45 -21.68 -15.01
N HIS A 561 6.82 -22.45 -16.04
CA HIS A 561 5.89 -22.90 -17.07
C HIS A 561 5.29 -24.26 -16.64
N PRO A 562 4.18 -24.31 -15.87
CA PRO A 562 3.54 -25.58 -15.63
C PRO A 562 2.97 -26.08 -16.97
N ALA A 563 3.35 -27.28 -17.38
CA ALA A 563 2.63 -27.97 -18.44
C ALA A 563 1.22 -28.27 -17.92
N VAL A 564 0.26 -27.40 -18.23
CA VAL A 564 -1.15 -27.61 -17.89
C VAL A 564 -1.60 -28.86 -18.63
N THR A 565 -1.72 -29.96 -17.88
CA THR A 565 -2.21 -31.22 -18.41
C THR A 565 -3.61 -31.44 -17.91
N PHE A 566 -4.57 -31.57 -18.83
CA PHE A 566 -5.92 -31.97 -18.46
C PHE A 566 -5.85 -33.39 -17.89
N ARG A 567 -6.24 -33.54 -16.62
CA ARG A 567 -6.41 -34.83 -15.96
C ARG A 567 -7.89 -35.05 -15.75
N GLN A 568 -8.46 -35.95 -16.54
CA GLN A 568 -9.85 -36.36 -16.36
C GLN A 568 -10.02 -36.99 -14.97
N SER A 569 -11.08 -36.62 -14.24
CA SER A 569 -11.40 -37.28 -12.98
C SER A 569 -11.89 -38.70 -13.24
N ASN A 570 -11.59 -39.63 -12.33
CA ASN A 570 -12.03 -41.03 -12.45
C ASN A 570 -13.56 -41.13 -12.63
N ARG A 571 -14.32 -40.31 -11.90
CA ARG A 571 -15.79 -40.25 -12.04
C ARG A 571 -16.27 -39.85 -13.44
N SER A 572 -15.57 -38.90 -14.07
CA SER A 572 -15.88 -38.50 -15.45
C SER A 572 -15.52 -39.62 -16.43
N ALA A 573 -14.42 -40.34 -16.21
CA ALA A 573 -14.06 -41.49 -17.02
C ALA A 573 -15.09 -42.64 -16.90
N ASP A 574 -15.55 -42.93 -15.68
CA ASP A 574 -16.57 -43.96 -15.40
C ASP A 574 -17.92 -43.61 -16.03
N PHE A 575 -18.34 -42.34 -15.98
CA PHE A 575 -19.58 -41.86 -16.62
C PHE A 575 -19.53 -42.00 -18.15
N ILE A 576 -18.39 -41.65 -18.78
CA ILE A 576 -18.22 -41.74 -20.24
C ILE A 576 -18.15 -43.19 -20.74
N ALA A 577 -17.62 -44.11 -19.92
CA ALA A 577 -17.55 -45.53 -20.28
C ALA A 577 -18.93 -46.18 -20.47
N GLY A 578 -19.97 -45.62 -19.84
CA GLY A 578 -21.38 -45.97 -20.04
C GLY A 578 -21.80 -47.31 -19.41
N PHE A 579 -22.91 -47.28 -18.66
CA PHE A 579 -23.66 -48.48 -18.25
C PHE A 579 -24.35 -49.06 -19.50
N ARG A 580 -23.82 -50.14 -20.08
CA ARG A 580 -24.48 -50.88 -21.17
C ARG A 580 -25.18 -52.10 -20.61
N GLU A 581 -26.50 -52.13 -20.74
CA GLU A 581 -27.43 -52.96 -19.98
C GLU A 581 -27.63 -54.43 -20.44
N GLU A 582 -26.88 -54.94 -21.43
CA GLU A 582 -27.32 -56.13 -22.18
C GLU A 582 -26.49 -57.43 -22.07
N GLU A 583 -25.58 -57.61 -21.11
CA GLU A 583 -25.00 -58.94 -20.88
C GLU A 583 -25.00 -59.36 -19.41
N SER A 584 -25.59 -60.52 -19.11
CA SER A 584 -25.75 -61.09 -17.76
C SER A 584 -24.44 -61.32 -16.98
N ALA A 585 -23.28 -61.31 -17.65
CA ALA A 585 -21.97 -61.32 -16.98
C ALA A 585 -21.59 -59.93 -16.42
N HIS A 586 -22.03 -58.84 -17.07
CA HIS A 586 -21.82 -57.47 -16.61
C HIS A 586 -22.69 -57.15 -15.40
N ARG A 587 -23.90 -57.70 -15.26
CA ARG A 587 -24.72 -57.52 -14.03
C ARG A 587 -24.01 -57.89 -12.73
N MET A 588 -23.20 -58.96 -12.71
CA MET A 588 -22.40 -59.31 -11.52
C MET A 588 -21.22 -58.36 -11.29
N ILE A 589 -20.61 -57.84 -12.36
CA ILE A 589 -19.51 -56.87 -12.29
C ILE A 589 -20.05 -55.50 -11.84
N ASP A 590 -21.24 -55.12 -12.32
CA ASP A 590 -21.93 -53.87 -12.02
C ASP A 590 -22.48 -53.88 -10.59
N ARG A 591 -23.11 -54.97 -10.15
CA ARG A 591 -23.50 -55.18 -8.73
C ARG A 591 -22.28 -55.17 -7.82
N GLY A 592 -21.18 -55.82 -8.23
CA GLY A 592 -19.93 -55.84 -7.47
C GLY A 592 -19.29 -54.44 -7.32
N ARG A 593 -19.27 -53.63 -8.38
CA ARG A 593 -18.74 -52.25 -8.36
C ARG A 593 -19.61 -51.32 -7.53
N LEU A 594 -20.93 -51.46 -7.63
CA LEU A 594 -21.89 -50.69 -6.85
C LEU A 594 -21.73 -50.97 -5.35
N LEU A 595 -21.69 -52.26 -4.98
CA LEU A 595 -21.47 -52.66 -3.59
C LEU A 595 -20.07 -52.28 -3.09
N HIS A 596 -19.05 -52.35 -3.93
CA HIS A 596 -17.70 -51.90 -3.58
C HIS A 596 -17.67 -50.39 -3.29
N THR A 597 -18.30 -49.59 -4.15
CA THR A 597 -18.44 -48.14 -3.97
C THR A 597 -19.22 -47.81 -2.68
N LEU A 598 -20.29 -48.55 -2.41
CA LEU A 598 -21.08 -48.40 -1.19
C LEU A 598 -20.25 -48.69 0.06
N PHE A 599 -19.58 -49.85 0.11
CA PHE A 599 -18.78 -50.27 1.26
C PHE A 599 -17.54 -49.38 1.47
N ALA A 600 -16.97 -48.83 0.38
CA ALA A 600 -15.89 -47.85 0.42
C ALA A 600 -16.34 -46.47 0.95
N SER A 601 -17.63 -46.15 0.92
CA SER A 601 -18.15 -44.89 1.46
C SER A 601 -18.48 -44.95 2.95
N ILE A 602 -18.71 -46.16 3.48
CA ILE A 602 -19.08 -46.40 4.88
C ILE A 602 -17.82 -46.38 5.76
N LYS A 603 -17.72 -45.43 6.70
CA LYS A 603 -16.60 -45.36 7.66
C LYS A 603 -16.98 -46.00 8.98
N VAL A 604 -18.16 -45.68 9.49
CA VAL A 604 -18.77 -46.22 10.71
C VAL A 604 -20.15 -46.81 10.44
N LEU A 605 -20.71 -47.56 11.40
CA LEU A 605 -22.03 -48.20 11.26
C LEU A 605 -23.18 -47.19 11.01
N GLU A 606 -23.05 -45.96 11.51
CA GLU A 606 -24.03 -44.89 11.33
C GLU A 606 -24.07 -44.36 9.88
N ASP A 607 -23.03 -44.61 9.08
CA ASP A 607 -22.94 -44.15 7.69
C ASP A 607 -23.72 -45.04 6.71
N ILE A 608 -24.26 -46.19 7.15
CA ILE A 608 -24.91 -47.18 6.28
C ILE A 608 -26.09 -46.56 5.53
N ASP A 609 -27.07 -45.99 6.24
CA ASP A 609 -28.26 -45.41 5.62
C ASP A 609 -27.93 -44.15 4.78
N PRO A 610 -27.13 -43.19 5.28
CA PRO A 610 -26.68 -42.04 4.48
C PRO A 610 -25.92 -42.42 3.20
N ALA A 611 -25.14 -43.50 3.22
CA ALA A 611 -24.39 -43.97 2.05
C ALA A 611 -25.32 -44.55 0.98
N VAL A 612 -26.37 -45.29 1.38
CA VAL A 612 -27.40 -45.79 0.46
C VAL A 612 -28.22 -44.63 -0.10
N ASP A 613 -28.68 -43.71 0.76
CA ASP A 613 -29.47 -42.53 0.36
C ASP A 613 -28.72 -41.65 -0.66
N ARG A 614 -27.40 -41.53 -0.50
CA ARG A 614 -26.54 -40.83 -1.46
C ARG A 614 -26.57 -41.47 -2.84
N LEU A 615 -26.43 -42.80 -2.93
CA LEU A 615 -26.47 -43.50 -4.22
C LEU A 615 -27.85 -43.42 -4.89
N ILE A 616 -28.91 -43.31 -4.10
CA ILE A 616 -30.27 -43.02 -4.62
C ILE A 616 -30.34 -41.60 -5.17
N ALA A 617 -29.87 -40.60 -4.41
CA ALA A 617 -29.87 -39.20 -4.84
C ALA A 617 -29.00 -38.94 -6.08
N GLU A 618 -27.90 -39.68 -6.23
CA GLU A 618 -27.01 -39.65 -7.40
C GLU A 618 -27.59 -40.43 -8.61
N GLY A 619 -28.75 -41.08 -8.46
CA GLY A 619 -29.44 -41.81 -9.53
C GLY A 619 -28.83 -43.16 -9.88
N VAL A 620 -27.93 -43.69 -9.04
CA VAL A 620 -27.24 -44.97 -9.23
C VAL A 620 -28.14 -46.15 -8.84
N ILE A 621 -28.97 -45.98 -7.80
CA ILE A 621 -30.03 -46.93 -7.42
C ILE A 621 -31.37 -46.32 -7.83
N ALA A 622 -31.95 -46.83 -8.93
CA ALA A 622 -33.19 -46.30 -9.50
C ALA A 622 -34.45 -47.07 -9.07
N GLU A 623 -34.33 -48.38 -8.83
CA GLU A 623 -35.46 -49.25 -8.50
C GLU A 623 -35.57 -49.52 -7.01
N LYS A 624 -36.79 -49.41 -6.47
CA LYS A 624 -37.08 -49.60 -5.04
C LYS A 624 -36.82 -51.04 -4.57
N GLU A 625 -37.01 -52.03 -5.44
CA GLU A 625 -36.67 -53.43 -5.13
C GLU A 625 -35.16 -53.61 -4.92
N THR A 626 -34.33 -52.93 -5.72
CA THR A 626 -32.86 -52.96 -5.59
C THR A 626 -32.40 -52.26 -4.31
N GLU A 627 -33.06 -51.17 -3.90
CA GLU A 627 -32.81 -50.52 -2.61
C GLU A 627 -33.04 -51.47 -1.43
N ASP A 628 -34.22 -52.11 -1.38
CA ASP A 628 -34.59 -53.01 -0.29
C ASP A 628 -33.61 -54.20 -0.20
N GLU A 629 -33.21 -54.77 -1.34
CA GLU A 629 -32.20 -55.84 -1.42
C GLU A 629 -30.83 -55.39 -0.88
N ILE A 630 -30.36 -54.21 -1.27
CA ILE A 630 -29.06 -53.68 -0.84
C ILE A 630 -29.07 -53.38 0.66
N ARG A 631 -30.12 -52.72 1.18
CA ARG A 631 -30.23 -52.44 2.62
C ARG A 631 -30.24 -53.74 3.42
N GLN A 632 -31.02 -54.73 2.98
CA GLN A 632 -31.08 -56.03 3.65
C GLN A 632 -29.71 -56.73 3.63
N LEU A 633 -29.00 -56.69 2.51
CA LEU A 633 -27.66 -57.27 2.37
C LEU A 633 -26.64 -56.57 3.28
N VAL A 634 -26.62 -55.24 3.30
CA VAL A 634 -25.68 -54.45 4.11
C VAL A 634 -25.94 -54.69 5.60
N HIS A 635 -27.19 -54.59 6.07
CA HIS A 635 -27.49 -54.85 7.48
C HIS A 635 -27.14 -56.28 7.92
N GLN A 636 -27.33 -57.27 7.04
CA GLN A 636 -26.93 -58.65 7.32
C GLN A 636 -25.42 -58.87 7.26
N ALA A 637 -24.70 -58.19 6.37
CA ALA A 637 -23.25 -58.29 6.27
C ALA A 637 -22.57 -57.68 7.51
N PHE A 638 -23.06 -56.53 7.96
CA PHE A 638 -22.55 -55.79 9.11
C PHE A 638 -23.01 -56.35 10.47
N SER A 639 -23.83 -57.40 10.50
CA SER A 639 -24.20 -58.08 11.76
C SER A 639 -23.11 -59.00 12.29
N LEU A 640 -22.04 -59.28 11.53
CA LEU A 640 -20.91 -60.09 11.97
C LEU A 640 -20.11 -59.35 13.07
N PRO A 641 -19.82 -59.97 14.23
CA PRO A 641 -19.14 -59.27 15.34
C PRO A 641 -17.77 -58.67 14.95
N GLN A 642 -17.02 -59.34 14.09
CA GLN A 642 -15.73 -58.83 13.59
C GLN A 642 -15.90 -57.59 12.71
N VAL A 643 -16.96 -57.54 11.90
CA VAL A 643 -17.25 -56.39 11.04
C VAL A 643 -17.74 -55.22 11.89
N GLN A 644 -18.60 -55.45 12.89
CA GLN A 644 -19.01 -54.40 13.83
C GLN A 644 -17.80 -53.74 14.51
N ASP A 645 -16.78 -54.53 14.86
CA ASP A 645 -15.53 -54.00 15.42
C ASP A 645 -14.74 -53.14 14.43
N TRP A 646 -14.62 -53.57 13.18
CA TRP A 646 -13.93 -52.82 12.11
C TRP A 646 -14.59 -51.48 11.77
N TYR A 647 -15.89 -51.34 12.05
CA TYR A 647 -16.68 -50.13 11.80
C TYR A 647 -17.13 -49.41 13.08
N SER A 648 -16.52 -49.75 14.22
CA SER A 648 -16.84 -49.15 15.53
C SER A 648 -16.36 -47.71 15.74
N GLY A 649 -15.59 -47.14 14.79
CA GLY A 649 -15.03 -45.79 14.87
C GLY A 649 -13.75 -45.67 15.72
N LYS A 650 -13.33 -46.73 16.42
CA LYS A 650 -12.11 -46.72 17.25
C LYS A 650 -10.79 -46.74 16.46
N TRP A 651 -10.84 -47.25 15.23
CA TRP A 651 -9.67 -47.44 14.37
C TRP A 651 -9.32 -46.15 13.62
N ARG A 652 -8.03 -45.85 13.49
CA ARG A 652 -7.58 -44.88 12.49
C ARG A 652 -7.73 -45.53 11.11
N LEU A 653 -8.69 -45.03 10.33
CA LEU A 653 -9.11 -45.61 9.05
C LEU A 653 -8.40 -44.96 7.86
N PHE A 654 -7.86 -45.80 6.98
CA PHE A 654 -7.38 -45.44 5.64
C PHE A 654 -8.18 -46.28 4.62
N ASN A 655 -9.25 -45.69 4.08
CA ASN A 655 -10.11 -46.35 3.11
C ASN A 655 -9.66 -45.98 1.71
N GLU A 656 -9.56 -46.96 0.81
CA GLU A 656 -9.29 -46.71 -0.60
C GLU A 656 -8.03 -45.84 -0.84
N CYS A 657 -7.01 -45.97 0.02
CA CYS A 657 -5.76 -45.22 -0.07
C CYS A 657 -4.74 -45.97 -0.93
N GLU A 658 -4.16 -45.30 -1.92
CA GLU A 658 -3.11 -45.89 -2.76
C GLU A 658 -1.79 -45.98 -2.01
N ILE A 659 -1.21 -47.18 -1.97
CA ILE A 659 0.17 -47.42 -1.56
C ILE A 659 1.04 -47.29 -2.80
N ILE A 660 1.96 -46.32 -2.77
CA ILE A 660 2.88 -46.02 -3.86
C ILE A 660 4.25 -46.60 -3.50
N TRP A 661 4.85 -47.36 -4.42
CA TRP A 661 6.23 -47.81 -4.27
C TRP A 661 6.96 -47.79 -5.62
N GLN A 662 8.29 -47.82 -5.57
CA GLN A 662 9.13 -47.85 -6.75
C GLN A 662 9.72 -49.24 -6.94
N GLU A 663 9.59 -49.79 -8.14
CA GLU A 663 10.20 -51.06 -8.55
C GLU A 663 10.86 -50.89 -9.91
N ASN A 664 12.16 -51.16 -10.01
CA ASN A 664 12.96 -50.99 -11.24
C ASN A 664 12.86 -49.58 -11.87
N GLY A 665 12.83 -48.53 -11.04
CA GLY A 665 12.74 -47.15 -11.50
C GLY A 665 11.33 -46.69 -11.90
N GLN A 666 10.34 -47.59 -11.95
CA GLN A 666 8.95 -47.27 -12.26
C GLN A 666 8.10 -47.19 -10.99
N LEU A 667 7.26 -46.15 -10.91
CA LEU A 667 6.25 -46.02 -9.87
C LEU A 667 5.13 -47.03 -10.10
N LYS A 668 4.80 -47.80 -9.06
CA LYS A 668 3.67 -48.72 -9.03
C LYS A 668 2.74 -48.37 -7.88
N THR A 669 1.46 -48.67 -8.06
CA THR A 669 0.41 -48.39 -7.08
C THR A 669 -0.42 -49.63 -6.79
N ARG A 670 -0.85 -49.77 -5.53
CA ARG A 670 -1.74 -50.82 -5.02
C ARG A 670 -2.70 -50.19 -4.05
N ARG A 671 -3.98 -50.54 -4.14
CA ARG A 671 -5.04 -49.93 -3.36
C ARG A 671 -5.79 -51.01 -2.57
N PRO A 672 -5.48 -51.20 -1.28
CA PRO A 672 -6.33 -52.00 -0.39
C PRO A 672 -7.68 -51.28 -0.19
N ASP A 673 -8.75 -52.07 -0.07
CA ASP A 673 -10.09 -51.50 0.15
C ASP A 673 -10.14 -50.77 1.50
N ARG A 674 -9.66 -51.41 2.59
CA ARG A 674 -9.68 -50.84 3.94
C ARG A 674 -8.44 -51.19 4.76
N VAL A 675 -7.75 -50.18 5.31
CA VAL A 675 -6.67 -50.36 6.29
C VAL A 675 -7.04 -49.67 7.61
N MET A 676 -6.87 -50.37 8.72
CA MET A 676 -7.23 -49.91 10.06
C MET A 676 -6.05 -50.04 11.01
N MET A 677 -5.74 -48.98 11.74
CA MET A 677 -4.61 -48.94 12.68
C MET A 677 -5.04 -48.47 14.06
N HIS A 678 -4.66 -49.20 15.11
CA HIS A 678 -4.92 -48.85 16.51
C HIS A 678 -3.93 -49.56 17.45
N ASP A 679 -3.36 -48.85 18.42
CA ASP A 679 -2.42 -49.38 19.44
C ASP A 679 -1.31 -50.30 18.90
N GLY A 680 -0.75 -49.96 17.73
CA GLY A 680 0.31 -50.74 17.08
C GLY A 680 -0.18 -51.97 16.31
N GLU A 681 -1.48 -52.31 16.33
CA GLU A 681 -2.08 -53.31 15.43
C GLU A 681 -2.47 -52.68 14.09
N THR A 682 -2.23 -53.41 12.99
CA THR A 682 -2.61 -53.01 11.62
C THR A 682 -3.45 -54.10 10.97
N LEU A 683 -4.67 -53.77 10.55
CA LEU A 683 -5.57 -54.68 9.87
C LEU A 683 -5.77 -54.21 8.43
N VAL A 684 -5.64 -55.15 7.48
CA VAL A 684 -6.00 -54.93 6.08
C VAL A 684 -7.19 -55.81 5.76
N VAL A 685 -8.26 -55.20 5.25
CA VAL A 685 -9.48 -55.89 4.84
C VAL A 685 -9.73 -55.57 3.38
N ASP A 686 -9.93 -56.61 2.59
CA ASP A 686 -10.28 -56.52 1.18
C ASP A 686 -11.59 -57.30 0.99
N PHE A 687 -12.63 -56.63 0.49
CA PHE A 687 -13.97 -57.20 0.37
C PHE A 687 -14.26 -57.69 -1.05
N LYS A 688 -15.00 -58.79 -1.15
CA LYS A 688 -15.33 -59.48 -2.40
C LYS A 688 -16.80 -59.89 -2.43
N PHE A 689 -17.47 -59.58 -3.54
CA PHE A 689 -18.89 -59.85 -3.79
C PHE A 689 -19.10 -60.98 -4.80
N GLY A 690 -18.12 -61.88 -4.92
CA GLY A 690 -18.12 -63.01 -5.85
C GLY A 690 -17.49 -64.24 -5.24
N LYS A 691 -17.39 -65.32 -6.02
CA LYS A 691 -16.90 -66.62 -5.52
C LYS A 691 -15.45 -66.56 -5.00
N PRO A 692 -15.11 -67.34 -3.96
CA PRO A 692 -13.75 -67.43 -3.43
C PRO A 692 -12.70 -67.76 -4.49
N ASN A 693 -11.59 -67.01 -4.47
CA ASN A 693 -10.49 -67.19 -5.41
C ASN A 693 -9.13 -67.03 -4.71
N LYS A 694 -8.27 -68.03 -4.85
CA LYS A 694 -6.92 -68.05 -4.26
C LYS A 694 -6.02 -66.89 -4.71
N LYS A 695 -6.34 -66.21 -5.83
CA LYS A 695 -5.62 -65.00 -6.25
C LYS A 695 -5.78 -63.83 -5.27
N TYR A 696 -6.93 -63.72 -4.60
CA TYR A 696 -7.20 -62.66 -3.62
C TYR A 696 -6.31 -62.80 -2.37
N ASN A 697 -6.01 -64.03 -1.95
CA ASN A 697 -5.10 -64.28 -0.82
C ASN A 697 -3.70 -63.69 -1.09
N ARG A 698 -3.22 -63.82 -2.34
CA ARG A 698 -1.93 -63.24 -2.74
C ARG A 698 -1.97 -61.72 -2.71
N GLN A 699 -3.08 -61.11 -3.15
CA GLN A 699 -3.25 -59.66 -3.17
C GLN A 699 -3.24 -59.06 -1.76
N VAL A 700 -3.96 -59.66 -0.81
CA VAL A 700 -3.95 -59.19 0.59
C VAL A 700 -2.58 -59.36 1.23
N LYS A 701 -1.87 -60.45 0.92
CA LYS A 701 -0.50 -60.67 1.38
C LYS A 701 0.46 -59.60 0.83
N ASP A 702 0.34 -59.25 -0.45
CA ASP A 702 1.12 -58.17 -1.06
C ASP A 702 0.85 -56.83 -0.34
N TYR A 703 -0.41 -56.55 0.06
CA TYR A 703 -0.73 -55.34 0.84
C TYR A 703 -0.07 -55.35 2.22
N MET A 704 -0.11 -56.48 2.93
CA MET A 704 0.55 -56.63 4.23
C MET A 704 2.06 -56.40 4.11
N ASP A 705 2.70 -57.00 3.11
CA ASP A 705 4.14 -56.84 2.86
C ASP A 705 4.51 -55.37 2.57
N LEU A 706 3.67 -54.65 1.82
CA LEU A 706 3.87 -53.23 1.53
C LEU A 706 3.72 -52.36 2.79
N LEU A 707 2.72 -52.61 3.63
CA LEU A 707 2.53 -51.87 4.89
C LEU A 707 3.66 -52.11 5.88
N VAL A 708 4.16 -53.35 5.95
CA VAL A 708 5.35 -53.68 6.77
C VAL A 708 6.57 -52.90 6.29
N ARG A 709 6.79 -52.77 4.97
CA ARG A 709 7.86 -51.92 4.43
C ARG A 709 7.70 -50.44 4.77
N MET A 710 6.47 -49.99 4.97
CA MET A 710 6.16 -48.61 5.39
C MET A 710 6.28 -48.40 6.91
N GLY A 711 6.66 -49.43 7.68
CA GLY A 711 6.92 -49.34 9.11
C GLY A 711 5.85 -49.95 10.02
N ALA A 712 4.88 -50.70 9.48
CA ALA A 712 3.97 -51.50 10.30
C ALA A 712 4.71 -52.71 10.92
N ASP A 713 4.37 -53.07 12.16
CA ASP A 713 4.97 -54.22 12.84
C ASP A 713 4.47 -55.55 12.20
N PRO A 714 5.37 -56.41 11.69
CA PRO A 714 5.00 -57.70 11.11
C PRO A 714 4.22 -58.60 12.07
N ALA A 715 4.50 -58.52 13.39
CA ALA A 715 3.87 -59.39 14.39
C ALA A 715 2.41 -59.01 14.67
N SER A 716 2.04 -57.76 14.40
CA SER A 716 0.71 -57.19 14.66
C SER A 716 -0.08 -56.86 13.40
N THR A 717 0.48 -57.12 12.21
CA THR A 717 -0.19 -56.93 10.91
C THR A 717 -1.02 -58.16 10.54
N ARG A 718 -2.33 -58.00 10.32
CA ARG A 718 -3.25 -59.10 9.97
C ARG A 718 -4.05 -58.76 8.70
N GLY A 719 -4.14 -59.70 7.78
CA GLY A 719 -4.93 -59.58 6.55
C GLY A 719 -6.22 -60.39 6.62
N TYR A 720 -7.29 -59.82 6.06
CA TYR A 720 -8.59 -60.48 5.97
C TYR A 720 -9.18 -60.31 4.57
N LEU A 721 -9.73 -61.39 4.04
CA LEU A 721 -10.65 -61.36 2.92
C LEU A 721 -12.07 -61.50 3.44
N TRP A 722 -12.93 -60.58 3.05
CA TRP A 722 -14.32 -60.60 3.42
C TRP A 722 -15.20 -60.91 2.21
N TYR A 723 -15.72 -62.13 2.16
CA TYR A 723 -16.69 -62.57 1.16
C TYR A 723 -18.09 -62.20 1.63
N VAL A 724 -18.57 -61.03 1.20
CA VAL A 724 -19.76 -60.37 1.75
C VAL A 724 -21.03 -61.19 1.50
N ASP A 725 -21.20 -61.71 0.28
CA ASP A 725 -22.37 -62.53 -0.10
C ASP A 725 -22.41 -63.88 0.64
N GLU A 726 -21.25 -64.48 0.91
CA GLU A 726 -21.15 -65.78 1.61
C GLU A 726 -21.10 -65.64 3.13
N LYS A 727 -20.98 -64.41 3.65
CA LYS A 727 -20.81 -64.10 5.08
C LYS A 727 -19.60 -64.79 5.70
N VAL A 728 -18.55 -65.00 4.90
CA VAL A 728 -17.31 -65.65 5.31
C VAL A 728 -16.19 -64.62 5.39
N ILE A 729 -15.46 -64.64 6.51
CA ILE A 729 -14.22 -63.90 6.70
C ILE A 729 -13.08 -64.91 6.73
N GLU A 730 -12.20 -64.82 5.73
CA GLU A 730 -10.98 -65.63 5.65
C GLU A 730 -9.80 -64.81 6.16
N LYS A 731 -9.08 -65.35 7.16
CA LYS A 731 -7.84 -64.75 7.66
C LYS A 731 -6.67 -65.23 6.81
N ILE A 732 -5.83 -64.31 6.35
CA ILE A 732 -4.70 -64.55 5.43
C ILE A 732 -3.37 -64.69 6.16
#